data_AF-A0AAD8DIG6-F1
#
_entry.id   AF-A0AAD8DIG6-F1
#
_cell.length_a   1.000
_cell.length_b   1.000
_cell.length_c   1.000
_cell.angle_alpha   90.00
_cell.angle_beta   90.00
_cell.angle_gamma   90.00
#
_symmetry.space_group_name_H-M   'P 1'
#
loop_
_entity.id
_entity.type
_entity.pdbx_description
1 polymer ?
#
loop_
_entity_poly.entity_id
_entity_poly.type
_entity_poly.pdbx_seq_one_letter_code
_entity_poly.pdbx_strand_id
1 'polypeptide(L)'
;MDVDDQNNAQAAIDQNRDRIETFRANRHNTRTVTRNCKMETALNEQYRGLLVPLRTLSEDYTVVRRDAFDLVNMDILRWVEEDGNDATCPPILSQAYWEKAFMLCTLPPTHIEPTAEPNFLHLTQTFNWCLQQCRLRQPNEFPDGIDPNVPQPLYDPPDFNSGTLRRRLAAEFARGEAIPAVKNHLGLNPPKYMKHTFTAFFYELQDRIGRNLPRRPQAFANVMTKHLLNHDPPEDVDFHLVDFDEQPLAVVAEVKAYYQTHYEEFEGSFANYDLTEVGKKPGRRVNMAYIPGALRYLAGLLSMEAEILDSQRWTVIPIGKLQMAFVPVDTHVLYWLCRLAHENPDIDFQAPPALMREHPGRRGDIFIPLSSIYGNVNPLLKEAFFEQLFNLDPISKRRMRYSAGYVFNPNVEPITFKFSFNTDGVRACFHFVRALTTRQGERMPDTSADVRYYPRELDLTNWHRGMYHLNKEPGGLDGQRLQASRIIGIDPGIREVITGTDTNVNLADPQTRQQHVVSISNKEYQNRSLSNWIKQKTLSSRQKSAYDMHQVYLALKAFPHHTTNLQAFFDHVHLRCHLHHILHPFASQYRHREQRCKTFSARVSAQESIVNQILGLEDVADLRNDFFGHRHGGKHQRRVTRRAARAQRREQDQRREQDQDVVMEEADVPQVEADEPEEEADVPQVETIVAYGAARFGATSKRHQAVPVETLRARIARRALLVLVDEFRTSVTCHECHGRLQQFRQRQTLICEHKKKDIRDSWVVGDDDDLSVVRRKSRQWCLDDDGQRLHWTSTCNDRVQVDDFRNNVYALKWCPDCQTVYDRDIGASSNIHLIFELYMLSDGEIDSRPPTMQRGQVQEVVDEVEAEDELETDDEDDEL
;
A
#
# COMPACT_ATOMS: atom_id res chain seq x y z
N MET A 1 -27.23 -19.08 42.15
CA MET A 1 -26.67 -17.72 42.15
C MET A 1 -27.62 -16.89 42.96
N ASP A 2 -27.13 -16.40 44.09
CA ASP A 2 -27.93 -15.55 44.98
C ASP A 2 -28.22 -14.21 44.31
N VAL A 3 -29.29 -13.54 44.74
CA VAL A 3 -29.73 -12.24 44.20
C VAL A 3 -28.61 -11.19 44.31
N ASP A 4 -27.76 -11.31 45.32
CA ASP A 4 -26.59 -10.44 45.53
C ASP A 4 -25.50 -10.66 44.47
N ASP A 5 -25.30 -11.89 43.99
CA ASP A 5 -24.35 -12.18 42.91
C ASP A 5 -24.81 -11.55 41.58
N GLN A 6 -26.13 -11.54 41.33
CA GLN A 6 -26.69 -10.93 40.13
C GLN A 6 -26.56 -9.40 40.14
N ASN A 7 -26.82 -8.76 41.28
CA ASN A 7 -26.68 -7.31 41.43
C ASN A 7 -25.20 -6.87 41.31
N ASN A 8 -24.28 -7.63 41.89
CA ASN A 8 -22.84 -7.38 41.80
C ASN A 8 -22.31 -7.57 40.36
N ALA A 9 -22.76 -8.63 39.66
CA ALA A 9 -22.42 -8.85 38.27
C ALA A 9 -22.94 -7.73 37.36
N GLN A 10 -24.17 -7.26 37.60
CA GLN A 10 -24.77 -6.17 36.84
C GLN A 10 -24.02 -4.84 37.06
N ALA A 11 -23.67 -4.51 38.30
CA ALA A 11 -22.87 -3.33 38.62
C ALA A 11 -21.48 -3.36 37.96
N ALA A 12 -20.81 -4.51 37.96
CA ALA A 12 -19.51 -4.69 37.29
C ALA A 12 -19.62 -4.52 35.76
N ILE A 13 -20.71 -5.02 35.16
CA ILE A 13 -21.03 -4.85 33.75
C ILE A 13 -21.26 -3.37 33.41
N ASP A 14 -22.03 -2.65 34.22
CA ASP A 14 -22.30 -1.22 34.01
C ASP A 14 -21.02 -0.39 34.14
N GLN A 15 -20.16 -0.69 35.11
CA GLN A 15 -18.84 -0.05 35.24
C GLN A 15 -17.95 -0.29 34.02
N ASN A 16 -17.92 -1.52 33.48
CA ASN A 16 -17.15 -1.83 32.28
C ASN A 16 -17.75 -1.18 31.02
N ARG A 17 -19.08 -1.05 30.94
CA ARG A 17 -19.75 -0.28 29.88
C ARG A 17 -19.29 1.18 29.90
N ASP A 18 -19.38 1.84 31.04
CA ASP A 18 -19.02 3.26 31.18
C ASP A 18 -17.55 3.51 30.82
N ARG A 19 -16.64 2.58 31.20
CA ARG A 19 -15.23 2.63 30.79
C ARG A 19 -15.04 2.54 29.28
N ILE A 20 -15.74 1.61 28.60
CA ILE A 20 -15.64 1.45 27.15
C ILE A 20 -16.27 2.65 26.41
N GLU A 21 -17.36 3.20 26.94
CA GLU A 21 -18.00 4.38 26.37
C GLU A 21 -17.13 5.63 26.53
N THR A 22 -16.53 5.83 27.70
CA THR A 22 -15.53 6.87 27.95
C THR A 22 -14.34 6.74 26.99
N PHE A 23 -13.84 5.51 26.81
CA PHE A 23 -12.79 5.20 25.84
C PHE A 23 -13.19 5.57 24.39
N ARG A 24 -14.46 5.33 24.00
CA ARG A 24 -14.97 5.63 22.65
C ARG A 24 -15.31 7.10 22.44
N ALA A 25 -15.74 7.80 23.48
CA ALA A 25 -16.12 9.22 23.44
C ALA A 25 -14.89 10.09 23.13
N ASN A 26 -13.71 9.68 23.59
CA ASN A 26 -12.46 10.38 23.33
C ASN A 26 -11.86 10.01 21.94
N ARG A 27 -12.61 10.28 20.86
CA ARG A 27 -12.27 9.89 19.48
C ARG A 27 -10.90 10.39 19.01
N HIS A 28 -10.38 11.48 19.60
CA HIS A 28 -9.07 12.05 19.28
C HIS A 28 -7.90 11.17 19.76
N ASN A 29 -8.14 10.22 20.68
CA ASN A 29 -7.13 9.36 21.31
C ASN A 29 -7.22 7.88 20.91
N THR A 30 -8.00 7.55 19.88
CA THR A 30 -8.21 6.16 19.46
C THR A 30 -7.80 5.91 18.02
N ARG A 31 -7.19 4.75 17.75
CA ARG A 31 -6.83 4.29 16.39
C ARG A 31 -7.60 3.04 16.02
N THR A 32 -8.03 2.97 14.76
CA THR A 32 -8.57 1.73 14.20
C THR A 32 -7.44 0.76 13.89
N VAL A 33 -7.46 -0.41 14.51
CA VAL A 33 -6.58 -1.55 14.20
C VAL A 33 -7.37 -2.55 13.39
N THR A 34 -6.81 -3.04 12.29
CA THR A 34 -7.47 -4.09 11.49
C THR A 34 -6.69 -5.40 11.63
N ARG A 35 -7.39 -6.50 11.86
CA ARG A 35 -6.82 -7.85 11.91
C ARG A 35 -7.40 -8.71 10.80
N ASN A 36 -6.52 -9.30 10.00
CA ASN A 36 -6.91 -10.03 8.80
C ASN A 36 -6.75 -11.54 9.04
N CYS A 37 -7.79 -12.31 8.75
CA CYS A 37 -7.79 -13.76 8.89
C CYS A 37 -8.58 -14.42 7.75
N LYS A 38 -8.53 -15.75 7.65
CA LYS A 38 -9.47 -16.50 6.81
C LYS A 38 -10.84 -16.47 7.49
N MET A 39 -11.90 -16.23 6.73
CA MET A 39 -13.27 -16.19 7.25
C MET A 39 -13.64 -17.51 7.92
N GLU A 40 -13.32 -18.63 7.26
CA GLU A 40 -13.56 -19.99 7.77
C GLU A 40 -12.91 -20.24 9.14
N THR A 41 -11.74 -19.67 9.40
CA THR A 41 -11.06 -19.84 10.70
C THR A 41 -11.58 -18.90 11.77
N ALA A 42 -12.25 -17.82 11.38
CA ALA A 42 -12.83 -16.86 12.30
C ALA A 42 -14.24 -17.25 12.72
N LEU A 43 -15.02 -17.91 11.86
CA LEU A 43 -16.35 -18.40 12.21
C LEU A 43 -16.27 -19.59 13.16
N ASN A 44 -17.17 -19.62 14.14
CA ASN A 44 -17.39 -20.81 14.95
C ASN A 44 -17.98 -21.93 14.09
N GLU A 45 -17.65 -23.19 14.43
CA GLU A 45 -17.92 -24.36 13.60
C GLU A 45 -19.40 -24.51 13.20
N GLN A 46 -20.29 -24.28 14.16
CA GLN A 46 -21.75 -24.35 13.97
C GLN A 46 -22.33 -23.27 13.04
N TYR A 47 -21.57 -22.21 12.72
CA TYR A 47 -22.03 -21.11 11.85
C TYR A 47 -21.28 -21.06 10.51
N ARG A 48 -20.60 -22.16 10.14
CA ARG A 48 -19.94 -22.26 8.83
C ARG A 48 -20.90 -22.14 7.65
N GLY A 49 -22.19 -22.40 7.84
CA GLY A 49 -23.24 -22.14 6.86
C GLY A 49 -23.23 -20.69 6.33
N LEU A 50 -22.74 -19.71 7.10
CA LEU A 50 -22.63 -18.31 6.66
C LEU A 50 -21.53 -18.04 5.62
N LEU A 51 -20.61 -18.97 5.39
CA LEU A 51 -19.54 -18.78 4.40
C LEU A 51 -20.09 -18.55 2.99
N VAL A 52 -21.15 -19.27 2.63
CA VAL A 52 -21.78 -19.13 1.31
C VAL A 52 -22.47 -17.77 1.19
N PRO A 53 -23.39 -17.36 2.09
CA PRO A 53 -23.96 -16.01 2.09
C PRO A 53 -22.95 -14.87 2.07
N LEU A 54 -21.89 -14.95 2.89
CA LEU A 54 -20.85 -13.91 2.94
C LEU A 54 -20.08 -13.81 1.62
N ARG A 55 -19.90 -14.96 0.95
CA ARG A 55 -19.25 -15.02 -0.35
C ARG A 55 -20.14 -14.49 -1.45
N THR A 56 -21.39 -14.93 -1.51
CA THR A 56 -22.39 -14.43 -2.45
C THR A 56 -22.54 -12.92 -2.31
N LEU A 57 -22.67 -12.39 -1.08
CA LEU A 57 -22.71 -10.94 -0.84
C LEU A 57 -21.50 -10.21 -1.46
N SER A 58 -20.29 -10.75 -1.30
CA SER A 58 -19.09 -10.12 -1.86
C SER A 58 -19.05 -10.12 -3.38
N GLU A 59 -19.56 -11.19 -3.99
CA GLU A 59 -19.69 -11.36 -5.44
C GLU A 59 -20.71 -10.36 -5.98
N ASP A 60 -21.90 -10.34 -5.38
CA ASP A 60 -23.00 -9.49 -5.78
C ASP A 60 -22.66 -8.00 -5.62
N TYR A 61 -22.09 -7.62 -4.47
CA TYR A 61 -21.62 -6.25 -4.25
C TYR A 61 -20.56 -5.84 -5.26
N THR A 62 -19.69 -6.76 -5.69
CA THR A 62 -18.67 -6.46 -6.69
C THR A 62 -19.27 -6.18 -8.06
N VAL A 63 -20.32 -6.91 -8.45
CA VAL A 63 -21.01 -6.69 -9.73
C VAL A 63 -21.72 -5.33 -9.69
N VAL A 64 -22.54 -5.08 -8.66
CA VAL A 64 -23.35 -3.86 -8.58
C VAL A 64 -22.49 -2.60 -8.44
N ARG A 65 -21.44 -2.62 -7.61
CA ARG A 65 -20.53 -1.46 -7.48
C ARG A 65 -19.81 -1.13 -8.79
N ARG A 66 -19.45 -2.16 -9.56
CA ARG A 66 -18.75 -2.01 -10.84
C ARG A 66 -19.66 -1.31 -11.83
N ASP A 67 -20.87 -1.84 -11.97
CA ASP A 67 -21.88 -1.29 -12.87
C ASP A 67 -22.27 0.13 -12.46
N ALA A 68 -22.28 0.45 -11.16
CA ALA A 68 -22.52 1.81 -10.68
C ALA A 68 -21.41 2.79 -11.09
N PHE A 69 -20.13 2.38 -11.04
CA PHE A 69 -19.05 3.20 -11.58
C PHE A 69 -19.15 3.36 -13.10
N ASP A 70 -19.49 2.28 -13.81
CA ASP A 70 -19.61 2.31 -15.27
C ASP A 70 -20.80 3.22 -15.69
N LEU A 71 -21.94 3.13 -15.01
CA LEU A 71 -23.09 4.01 -15.20
C LEU A 71 -22.73 5.48 -15.02
N VAL A 72 -22.02 5.82 -13.93
CA VAL A 72 -21.65 7.22 -13.67
C VAL A 72 -20.60 7.72 -14.67
N ASN A 73 -19.69 6.87 -15.17
CA ASN A 73 -18.79 7.25 -16.27
C ASN A 73 -19.58 7.57 -17.54
N MET A 74 -20.55 6.73 -17.93
CA MET A 74 -21.43 7.02 -19.06
C MET A 74 -22.18 8.34 -18.85
N ASP A 75 -22.69 8.58 -17.64
CA ASP A 75 -23.46 9.78 -17.33
C ASP A 75 -22.60 11.04 -17.46
N ILE A 76 -21.36 10.99 -16.99
CA ILE A 76 -20.42 12.10 -17.13
C ILE A 76 -20.04 12.33 -18.59
N LEU A 77 -19.68 11.27 -19.33
CA LEU A 77 -19.30 11.40 -20.74
C LEU A 77 -20.43 11.99 -21.57
N ARG A 78 -21.66 11.51 -21.35
CA ARG A 78 -22.85 12.08 -21.96
C ARG A 78 -23.03 13.56 -21.61
N TRP A 79 -22.89 13.93 -20.34
CA TRP A 79 -22.97 15.34 -19.92
C TRP A 79 -21.88 16.21 -20.56
N VAL A 80 -20.65 15.69 -20.73
CA VAL A 80 -19.57 16.40 -21.42
C VAL A 80 -19.89 16.61 -22.91
N GLU A 81 -20.43 15.58 -23.58
CA GLU A 81 -20.80 15.64 -25.00
C GLU A 81 -22.03 16.51 -25.28
N GLU A 82 -22.95 16.63 -24.33
CA GLU A 82 -24.09 17.57 -24.38
C GLU A 82 -23.67 19.01 -24.00
N ASP A 83 -22.44 19.40 -24.35
CA ASP A 83 -21.78 20.71 -24.13
C ASP A 83 -21.59 21.16 -22.68
N GLY A 84 -22.05 20.41 -21.67
CA GLY A 84 -21.75 20.57 -20.23
C GLY A 84 -22.00 21.96 -19.61
N ASN A 85 -22.53 22.91 -20.37
CA ASN A 85 -22.65 24.33 -20.02
C ASN A 85 -24.11 24.73 -19.75
N ASP A 86 -25.08 24.08 -20.40
CA ASP A 86 -26.52 24.32 -20.22
C ASP A 86 -27.18 23.37 -19.20
N ALA A 87 -26.48 22.28 -18.83
CA ALA A 87 -26.97 21.26 -17.90
C ALA A 87 -26.19 21.28 -16.56
N THR A 88 -26.91 21.20 -15.45
CA THR A 88 -26.31 21.06 -14.11
C THR A 88 -25.41 19.83 -14.04
N CYS A 89 -24.11 20.05 -13.80
CA CYS A 89 -23.11 18.98 -13.65
C CYS A 89 -23.63 17.85 -12.73
N PRO A 90 -23.45 16.57 -13.09
CA PRO A 90 -23.85 15.46 -12.25
C PRO A 90 -23.27 15.60 -10.82
N PRO A 91 -24.09 15.46 -9.76
CA PRO A 91 -23.66 15.72 -8.39
C PRO A 91 -22.84 14.55 -7.82
N ILE A 92 -21.70 14.23 -8.45
CA ILE A 92 -20.87 13.05 -8.17
C ILE A 92 -20.16 13.06 -6.81
N LEU A 93 -20.25 14.15 -6.05
CA LEU A 93 -19.83 14.18 -4.64
C LEU A 93 -21.00 14.01 -3.66
N SER A 94 -22.23 13.87 -4.16
CA SER A 94 -23.42 13.61 -3.37
C SER A 94 -23.55 12.13 -3.05
N GLN A 95 -23.82 11.82 -1.78
CA GLN A 95 -24.10 10.45 -1.36
C GLN A 95 -25.38 9.93 -2.03
N ALA A 96 -26.43 10.75 -2.13
CA ALA A 96 -27.72 10.33 -2.71
C ALA A 96 -27.59 9.94 -4.19
N TYR A 97 -26.69 10.61 -4.92
CA TYR A 97 -26.42 10.31 -6.33
C TYR A 97 -25.83 8.92 -6.53
N TRP A 98 -24.80 8.57 -5.77
CA TRP A 98 -24.19 7.23 -5.80
C TRP A 98 -25.12 6.15 -5.25
N GLU A 99 -25.94 6.48 -4.25
CA GLU A 99 -26.98 5.57 -3.78
C GLU A 99 -27.99 5.25 -4.88
N LYS A 100 -28.50 6.26 -5.60
CA LYS A 100 -29.41 6.03 -6.74
C LYS A 100 -28.73 5.22 -7.85
N ALA A 101 -27.50 5.55 -8.23
CA ALA A 101 -26.75 4.80 -9.24
C ALA A 101 -26.59 3.31 -8.86
N PHE A 102 -26.19 3.04 -7.62
CA PHE A 102 -26.07 1.67 -7.10
C PHE A 102 -27.41 0.93 -7.12
N MET A 103 -28.49 1.60 -6.70
CA MET A 103 -29.83 1.01 -6.67
C MET A 103 -30.36 0.71 -8.08
N LEU A 104 -30.19 1.62 -9.04
CA LEU A 104 -30.55 1.38 -10.45
C LEU A 104 -29.83 0.14 -10.99
N CYS A 105 -28.54 -0.02 -10.65
CA CYS A 105 -27.75 -1.15 -11.11
C CYS A 105 -28.21 -2.52 -10.56
N THR A 106 -29.09 -2.56 -9.55
CA THR A 106 -29.72 -3.82 -9.05
C THR A 106 -30.98 -4.23 -9.81
N LEU A 107 -31.47 -3.37 -10.72
CA LEU A 107 -32.69 -3.64 -11.48
C LEU A 107 -32.39 -4.59 -12.66
N PRO A 108 -33.35 -5.45 -13.06
CA PRO A 108 -33.20 -6.35 -14.20
C PRO A 108 -32.84 -5.62 -15.50
N PRO A 109 -32.14 -6.25 -16.46
CA PRO A 109 -31.73 -5.59 -17.71
C PRO A 109 -32.88 -5.10 -18.58
N THR A 110 -34.06 -5.71 -18.42
CA THR A 110 -35.30 -5.37 -19.12
C THR A 110 -36.12 -4.28 -18.42
N HIS A 111 -35.71 -3.87 -17.21
CA HIS A 111 -36.42 -2.84 -16.46
C HIS A 111 -36.14 -1.45 -17.06
N ILE A 112 -37.21 -0.70 -17.32
CA ILE A 112 -37.12 0.72 -17.67
C ILE A 112 -37.65 1.49 -16.47
N GLU A 113 -36.83 2.36 -15.90
CA GLU A 113 -37.25 3.21 -14.78
C GLU A 113 -38.11 4.36 -15.33
N PRO A 114 -39.44 4.41 -15.08
CA PRO A 114 -40.35 5.32 -15.77
C PRO A 114 -40.46 6.70 -15.08
N THR A 115 -40.22 6.74 -13.77
CA THR A 115 -40.26 7.95 -12.95
C THR A 115 -38.85 8.34 -12.54
N ALA A 116 -38.32 9.39 -13.15
CA ALA A 116 -37.10 10.00 -12.66
C ALA A 116 -37.45 11.21 -11.80
N GLU A 117 -36.97 11.21 -10.55
CA GLU A 117 -36.95 12.45 -9.77
C GLU A 117 -36.14 13.49 -10.54
N PRO A 118 -36.52 14.79 -10.54
CA PRO A 118 -35.83 15.82 -11.30
C PRO A 118 -34.30 15.83 -11.08
N ASN A 119 -33.86 15.55 -9.86
CA ASN A 119 -32.45 15.52 -9.48
C ASN A 119 -31.66 14.30 -9.99
N PHE A 120 -32.35 13.28 -10.51
CA PHE A 120 -31.75 12.06 -11.05
C PHE A 120 -32.20 11.79 -12.49
N LEU A 121 -32.82 12.77 -13.17
CA LEU A 121 -33.34 12.59 -14.53
C LEU A 121 -32.25 12.16 -15.51
N HIS A 122 -31.14 12.89 -15.54
CA HIS A 122 -30.01 12.60 -16.42
C HIS A 122 -29.45 11.19 -16.19
N LEU A 123 -29.11 10.87 -14.93
CA LEU A 123 -28.64 9.53 -14.52
C LEU A 123 -29.62 8.41 -14.90
N THR A 124 -30.92 8.64 -14.73
CA THR A 124 -31.97 7.66 -15.03
C THR A 124 -32.11 7.43 -16.54
N GLN A 125 -32.01 8.49 -17.33
CA GLN A 125 -31.98 8.40 -18.80
C GLN A 125 -30.75 7.64 -19.28
N THR A 126 -29.57 7.96 -18.76
CA THR A 126 -28.32 7.25 -19.06
C THR A 126 -28.41 5.78 -18.68
N PHE A 127 -29.02 5.46 -17.54
CA PHE A 127 -29.30 4.07 -17.16
C PHE A 127 -30.18 3.36 -18.19
N ASN A 128 -31.33 3.94 -18.53
CA ASN A 128 -32.31 3.34 -19.44
C ASN A 128 -31.76 3.19 -20.88
N TRP A 129 -31.00 4.18 -21.37
CA TRP A 129 -30.57 4.24 -22.78
C TRP A 129 -29.19 3.66 -23.03
N CYS A 130 -28.27 3.77 -22.07
CA CYS A 130 -26.90 3.28 -22.22
C CYS A 130 -26.72 1.95 -21.47
N LEU A 131 -26.77 1.98 -20.15
CA LEU A 131 -26.37 0.81 -19.36
C LEU A 131 -27.25 -0.42 -19.62
N GLN A 132 -28.57 -0.25 -19.74
CA GLN A 132 -29.46 -1.38 -20.01
C GLN A 132 -29.17 -2.03 -21.37
N GLN A 133 -28.86 -1.24 -22.39
CA GLN A 133 -28.49 -1.76 -23.71
C GLN A 133 -27.17 -2.54 -23.64
N CYS A 134 -26.21 -2.12 -22.82
CA CYS A 134 -24.97 -2.87 -22.59
C CYS A 134 -25.19 -4.23 -21.92
N ARG A 135 -26.33 -4.44 -21.24
CA ARG A 135 -26.66 -5.67 -20.50
C ARG A 135 -27.56 -6.62 -21.30
N LEU A 136 -27.97 -6.23 -22.51
CA LEU A 136 -28.79 -7.02 -23.42
C LEU A 136 -27.95 -7.49 -24.62
N ARG A 137 -28.29 -8.65 -25.17
CA ARG A 137 -27.72 -9.11 -26.45
C ARG A 137 -28.15 -8.18 -27.58
N GLN A 138 -27.20 -7.81 -28.42
CA GLN A 138 -27.48 -7.04 -29.64
C GLN A 138 -28.06 -7.94 -30.74
N PRO A 139 -28.92 -7.43 -31.66
CA PRO A 139 -29.60 -8.23 -32.69
C PRO A 139 -28.69 -9.11 -33.56
N ASN A 140 -27.45 -8.66 -33.78
CA ASN A 140 -26.42 -9.37 -34.54
C ASN A 140 -25.68 -10.47 -33.74
N GLU A 141 -25.94 -10.61 -32.44
CA GLU A 141 -25.33 -11.61 -31.54
C GLU A 141 -26.27 -12.78 -31.20
N PHE A 142 -27.47 -12.81 -31.81
CA PHE A 142 -28.45 -13.85 -31.57
C PHE A 142 -28.11 -15.13 -32.38
N PRO A 143 -28.10 -16.31 -31.75
CA PRO A 143 -28.05 -17.59 -32.45
C PRO A 143 -29.26 -17.77 -33.38
N ASP A 144 -29.06 -18.52 -34.47
CA ASP A 144 -30.15 -18.90 -35.38
C ASP A 144 -31.31 -19.55 -34.61
N GLY A 145 -32.52 -19.01 -34.77
CA GLY A 145 -33.75 -19.53 -34.17
C GLY A 145 -34.25 -18.84 -32.90
N ILE A 146 -33.57 -17.79 -32.44
CA ILE A 146 -34.08 -16.90 -31.38
C ILE A 146 -34.60 -15.61 -32.03
N ASP A 147 -35.80 -15.17 -31.65
CA ASP A 147 -36.37 -13.92 -32.13
C ASP A 147 -35.52 -12.72 -31.63
N PRO A 148 -34.87 -11.97 -32.53
CA PRO A 148 -34.04 -10.82 -32.15
C PRO A 148 -34.85 -9.68 -31.52
N ASN A 149 -36.18 -9.70 -31.60
CA ASN A 149 -37.06 -8.72 -30.98
C ASN A 149 -37.33 -9.01 -29.50
N VAL A 150 -36.91 -10.18 -28.98
CA VAL A 150 -37.05 -10.53 -27.57
C VAL A 150 -35.76 -10.18 -26.83
N PRO A 151 -35.77 -9.21 -25.90
CA PRO A 151 -34.57 -8.84 -25.15
C PRO A 151 -34.02 -10.03 -24.38
N GLN A 152 -32.75 -10.37 -24.62
CA GLN A 152 -32.04 -11.40 -23.86
C GLN A 152 -30.94 -10.79 -23.01
N PRO A 153 -31.01 -10.92 -21.67
CA PRO A 153 -29.97 -10.40 -20.80
C PRO A 153 -28.66 -11.19 -20.96
N LEU A 154 -27.53 -10.48 -20.95
CA LEU A 154 -26.19 -11.07 -20.92
C LEU A 154 -25.87 -11.64 -19.54
N TYR A 155 -26.41 -11.03 -18.48
CA TYR A 155 -26.45 -11.54 -17.12
C TYR A 155 -27.56 -10.81 -16.34
N ASP A 156 -28.06 -11.46 -15.28
CA ASP A 156 -28.98 -10.83 -14.35
C ASP A 156 -28.21 -10.12 -13.24
N PRO A 157 -28.45 -8.81 -13.01
CA PRO A 157 -27.85 -8.09 -11.90
C PRO A 157 -28.34 -8.66 -10.56
N PRO A 158 -27.46 -8.74 -9.55
CA PRO A 158 -27.85 -9.18 -8.23
C PRO A 158 -28.88 -8.26 -7.57
N ASP A 159 -29.94 -8.85 -7.03
CA ASP A 159 -30.83 -8.20 -6.07
C ASP A 159 -30.53 -8.73 -4.65
N PHE A 160 -30.18 -7.82 -3.74
CA PHE A 160 -29.91 -8.13 -2.33
C PHE A 160 -31.15 -8.56 -1.50
N ASN A 161 -32.30 -8.84 -2.12
CA ASN A 161 -33.60 -9.32 -1.57
C ASN A 161 -34.25 -8.45 -0.47
N SER A 162 -33.49 -7.59 0.21
CA SER A 162 -33.92 -6.69 1.27
C SER A 162 -33.62 -5.24 0.89
N GLY A 163 -34.66 -4.43 0.74
CA GLY A 163 -34.51 -3.00 0.47
C GLY A 163 -33.75 -2.23 1.57
N THR A 164 -33.68 -2.76 2.79
CA THR A 164 -32.89 -2.20 3.88
C THR A 164 -31.41 -2.53 3.72
N LEU A 165 -31.08 -3.79 3.39
CA LEU A 165 -29.70 -4.20 3.10
C LEU A 165 -29.15 -3.43 1.89
N ARG A 166 -29.95 -3.33 0.82
CA ARG A 166 -29.60 -2.62 -0.42
C ARG A 166 -29.22 -1.16 -0.14
N ARG A 167 -30.08 -0.41 0.56
CA ARG A 167 -29.81 0.98 0.95
C ARG A 167 -28.57 1.12 1.83
N ARG A 168 -28.34 0.18 2.75
CA ARG A 168 -27.15 0.21 3.61
C ARG A 168 -25.86 0.02 2.81
N LEU A 169 -25.82 -0.95 1.90
CA LEU A 169 -24.68 -1.20 1.03
C LEU A 169 -24.42 -0.02 0.10
N ALA A 170 -25.48 0.56 -0.47
CA ALA A 170 -25.38 1.74 -1.32
C ALA A 170 -24.77 2.94 -0.58
N ALA A 171 -25.21 3.20 0.65
CA ALA A 171 -24.68 4.27 1.50
C ALA A 171 -23.20 4.06 1.88
N GLU A 172 -22.80 2.82 2.17
CA GLU A 172 -21.40 2.50 2.46
C GLU A 172 -20.51 2.57 1.23
N PHE A 173 -21.00 2.11 0.07
CA PHE A 173 -20.32 2.27 -1.20
C PHE A 173 -20.06 3.75 -1.52
N ALA A 174 -21.10 4.58 -1.44
CA ALA A 174 -21.02 6.01 -1.72
C ALA A 174 -19.97 6.72 -0.85
N ARG A 175 -20.05 6.53 0.48
CA ARG A 175 -19.18 7.23 1.44
C ARG A 175 -17.77 6.65 1.55
N GLY A 176 -17.67 5.32 1.52
CA GLY A 176 -16.43 4.60 1.81
C GLY A 176 -15.56 4.36 0.59
N GLU A 177 -16.15 4.36 -0.62
CA GLU A 177 -15.46 3.94 -1.84
C GLU A 177 -15.58 4.98 -2.96
N ALA A 178 -16.80 5.30 -3.41
CA ALA A 178 -17.01 6.10 -4.62
C ALA A 178 -16.56 7.56 -4.47
N ILE A 179 -17.11 8.31 -3.50
CA ILE A 179 -16.79 9.73 -3.31
C ILE A 179 -15.30 9.94 -3.01
N PRO A 180 -14.65 9.18 -2.10
CA PRO A 180 -13.21 9.32 -1.88
C PRO A 180 -12.39 9.00 -3.13
N ALA A 181 -12.77 7.99 -3.91
CA ALA A 181 -12.06 7.63 -5.13
C ALA A 181 -12.16 8.77 -6.18
N VAL A 182 -13.35 9.33 -6.38
CA VAL A 182 -13.57 10.48 -7.28
C VAL A 182 -12.78 11.71 -6.82
N LYS A 183 -12.85 12.08 -5.54
CA LYS A 183 -12.08 13.22 -5.01
C LYS A 183 -10.58 13.05 -5.21
N ASN A 184 -10.06 11.85 -4.97
CA ASN A 184 -8.65 11.55 -5.19
C ASN A 184 -8.30 11.59 -6.69
N HIS A 185 -9.16 11.07 -7.56
CA HIS A 185 -8.96 11.08 -9.00
C HIS A 185 -8.89 12.51 -9.54
N LEU A 186 -9.93 13.31 -9.30
CA LEU A 186 -10.03 14.69 -9.78
C LEU A 186 -8.98 15.62 -9.15
N GLY A 187 -8.56 15.36 -7.92
CA GLY A 187 -7.55 16.16 -7.24
C GLY A 187 -6.10 15.79 -7.59
N LEU A 188 -5.83 14.56 -8.04
CA LEU A 188 -4.47 14.07 -8.28
C LEU A 188 -4.12 13.90 -9.75
N ASN A 189 -5.10 13.67 -10.62
CA ASN A 189 -4.83 13.22 -11.98
C ASN A 189 -4.70 14.33 -13.02
N PRO A 190 -5.42 15.46 -12.98
CA PRO A 190 -5.25 16.49 -14.02
C PRO A 190 -3.79 16.95 -14.18
N PRO A 191 -3.04 17.31 -13.12
CA PRO A 191 -1.62 17.66 -13.25
C PRO A 191 -0.73 16.50 -13.72
N LYS A 192 -1.09 15.26 -13.37
CA LYS A 192 -0.34 14.07 -13.83
C LYS A 192 -0.59 13.80 -15.30
N TYR A 193 -1.81 14.00 -15.76
CA TYR A 193 -2.20 13.77 -17.14
C TYR A 193 -1.56 14.84 -18.01
N MET A 194 -1.66 16.12 -17.66
CA MET A 194 -0.87 17.22 -18.28
C MET A 194 0.59 16.82 -18.48
N LYS A 195 1.27 16.47 -17.38
CA LYS A 195 2.68 16.08 -17.42
C LYS A 195 2.94 14.90 -18.35
N HIS A 196 2.09 13.87 -18.30
CA HIS A 196 2.26 12.71 -19.16
C HIS A 196 2.01 13.04 -20.63
N THR A 197 1.04 13.88 -20.94
CA THR A 197 0.79 14.36 -22.30
C THR A 197 2.02 15.08 -22.85
N PHE A 198 2.50 16.10 -22.14
CA PHE A 198 3.71 16.82 -22.56
C PHE A 198 4.91 15.90 -22.66
N THR A 199 5.06 14.94 -21.73
CA THR A 199 6.17 13.98 -21.78
C THR A 199 6.12 13.16 -23.07
N ALA A 200 4.95 12.65 -23.46
CA ALA A 200 4.79 11.87 -24.68
C ALA A 200 5.05 12.71 -25.94
N PHE A 201 4.49 13.92 -26.00
CA PHE A 201 4.77 14.88 -27.08
C PHE A 201 6.28 15.13 -27.23
N PHE A 202 7.01 15.35 -26.13
CA PHE A 202 8.45 15.57 -26.21
C PHE A 202 9.25 14.32 -26.57
N TYR A 203 8.79 13.12 -26.23
CA TYR A 203 9.42 11.88 -26.70
C TYR A 203 9.24 11.70 -28.21
N GLU A 204 8.03 11.92 -28.72
CA GLU A 204 7.77 11.86 -30.16
C GLU A 204 8.58 12.92 -30.91
N LEU A 205 8.67 14.12 -30.35
CA LEU A 205 9.49 15.19 -30.88
C LEU A 205 10.97 14.77 -30.91
N GLN A 206 11.47 14.16 -29.82
CA GLN A 206 12.84 13.64 -29.72
C GLN A 206 13.12 12.57 -30.78
N ASP A 207 12.20 11.64 -31.00
CA ASP A 207 12.35 10.58 -32.00
C ASP A 207 12.44 11.17 -33.42
N ARG A 208 11.71 12.26 -33.68
CA ARG A 208 11.72 12.96 -34.96
C ARG A 208 12.97 13.80 -35.21
N ILE A 209 13.48 14.51 -34.20
CA ILE A 209 14.61 15.46 -34.36
C ILE A 209 15.96 14.89 -33.89
N GLY A 210 15.96 13.68 -33.35
CA GLY A 210 17.13 12.99 -32.79
C GLY A 210 17.41 13.35 -31.32
N ARG A 211 18.52 12.85 -30.76
CA ARG A 211 18.97 13.12 -29.36
C ARG A 211 19.34 14.60 -29.09
N ASN A 212 19.00 15.52 -29.98
CA ASN A 212 19.39 16.94 -29.96
C ASN A 212 18.47 17.82 -29.11
N LEU A 213 17.53 17.26 -28.32
CA LEU A 213 16.78 18.04 -27.35
C LEU A 213 17.72 18.53 -26.23
N PRO A 214 17.68 19.82 -25.84
CA PRO A 214 18.59 20.38 -24.84
C PRO A 214 18.42 19.79 -23.44
N ARG A 215 17.21 19.30 -23.12
CA ARG A 215 16.88 18.66 -21.86
C ARG A 215 16.10 17.38 -22.09
N ARG A 216 15.92 16.61 -21.02
CA ARG A 216 15.05 15.43 -21.09
C ARG A 216 13.58 15.82 -21.24
N PRO A 217 12.79 15.05 -22.02
CA PRO A 217 11.36 15.26 -22.19
C PRO A 217 10.58 15.57 -20.89
N GLN A 218 10.91 14.91 -19.78
CA GLN A 218 10.25 15.15 -18.49
C GLN A 218 10.52 16.52 -17.89
N ALA A 219 11.71 17.10 -18.12
CA ALA A 219 12.05 18.42 -17.60
C ALA A 219 11.17 19.49 -18.28
N PHE A 220 11.06 19.43 -19.61
CA PHE A 220 10.14 20.28 -20.37
C PHE A 220 8.68 20.10 -19.95
N ALA A 221 8.23 18.86 -19.82
CA ALA A 221 6.87 18.56 -19.38
C ALA A 221 6.54 19.14 -18.00
N ASN A 222 7.50 19.13 -17.06
CA ASN A 222 7.32 19.74 -15.73
C ASN A 222 7.15 21.26 -15.83
N VAL A 223 7.96 21.92 -16.67
CA VAL A 223 7.91 23.36 -16.88
C VAL A 223 6.58 23.77 -17.49
N MET A 224 6.16 23.12 -18.59
CA MET A 224 4.86 23.41 -19.23
C MET A 224 3.68 23.17 -18.30
N THR A 225 3.69 22.06 -17.56
CA THR A 225 2.64 21.76 -16.57
C THR A 225 2.60 22.84 -15.49
N LYS A 226 3.76 23.32 -15.02
CA LYS A 226 3.82 24.38 -14.01
C LYS A 226 3.22 25.69 -14.54
N HIS A 227 3.58 26.09 -15.75
CA HIS A 227 3.05 27.31 -16.38
C HIS A 227 1.53 27.23 -16.60
N LEU A 228 1.01 26.09 -17.07
CA LEU A 228 -0.45 25.90 -17.15
C LEU A 228 -1.13 26.02 -15.80
N LEU A 229 -0.60 25.36 -14.76
CA LEU A 229 -1.17 25.47 -13.41
C LEU A 229 -1.14 26.89 -12.82
N ASN A 230 -0.31 27.77 -13.38
CA ASN A 230 -0.23 29.18 -13.01
C ASN A 230 -1.10 30.09 -13.89
N HIS A 231 -1.79 29.55 -14.91
CA HIS A 231 -2.52 30.32 -15.93
C HIS A 231 -1.61 31.22 -16.80
N ASP A 232 -0.32 30.87 -16.92
CA ASP A 232 0.64 31.66 -17.69
C ASP A 232 0.33 31.52 -19.20
N PRO A 233 0.05 32.62 -19.94
CA PRO A 233 -0.21 32.55 -21.36
C PRO A 233 1.05 32.16 -22.14
N PRO A 234 0.92 31.70 -23.39
CA PRO A 234 2.06 31.18 -24.17
C PRO A 234 3.16 32.22 -24.46
N GLU A 235 2.84 33.51 -24.33
CA GLU A 235 3.81 34.61 -24.42
C GLU A 235 4.70 34.74 -23.17
N ASP A 236 4.17 34.39 -22.00
CA ASP A 236 4.83 34.48 -20.70
C ASP A 236 5.59 33.20 -20.33
N VAL A 237 5.39 32.13 -21.10
CA VAL A 237 6.21 30.93 -21.01
C VAL A 237 7.56 31.23 -21.65
N ASP A 238 8.55 31.44 -20.79
CA ASP A 238 9.93 31.65 -21.22
C ASP A 238 10.52 30.37 -21.82
N PHE A 239 10.29 30.17 -23.11
CA PHE A 239 10.92 29.10 -23.89
C PHE A 239 12.45 29.31 -24.04
N HIS A 240 12.99 30.50 -23.71
CA HIS A 240 14.43 30.78 -23.74
C HIS A 240 15.17 30.19 -22.53
N LEU A 241 14.50 30.00 -21.38
CA LEU A 241 15.08 29.31 -20.20
C LEU A 241 15.31 27.80 -20.40
N VAL A 242 15.08 27.28 -21.60
CA VAL A 242 15.11 25.86 -21.92
C VAL A 242 16.02 25.49 -23.10
N ASP A 243 16.97 26.36 -23.45
CA ASP A 243 17.99 26.17 -24.49
C ASP A 243 17.40 25.85 -25.88
N PHE A 244 16.18 26.31 -26.16
CA PHE A 244 15.50 26.13 -27.45
C PHE A 244 15.98 27.10 -28.55
N ASP A 245 16.82 28.08 -28.21
CA ASP A 245 17.34 29.09 -29.16
C ASP A 245 18.24 28.48 -30.24
N GLU A 246 18.83 27.33 -29.98
CA GLU A 246 19.65 26.58 -30.94
C GLU A 246 18.83 25.60 -31.79
N GLN A 247 17.52 25.46 -31.53
CA GLN A 247 16.64 24.55 -32.27
C GLN A 247 16.05 25.23 -33.51
N PRO A 248 15.68 24.45 -34.55
CA PRO A 248 15.02 25.00 -35.73
C PRO A 248 13.74 25.76 -35.35
N LEU A 249 13.53 26.94 -35.94
CA LEU A 249 12.31 27.77 -35.77
C LEU A 249 11.00 26.98 -35.90
N ALA A 250 10.97 25.96 -36.76
CA ALA A 250 9.82 25.08 -36.94
C ALA A 250 9.48 24.26 -35.68
N VAL A 251 10.50 23.77 -34.97
CA VAL A 251 10.34 23.00 -33.72
C VAL A 251 9.81 23.91 -32.61
N VAL A 252 10.37 25.11 -32.47
CA VAL A 252 9.89 26.10 -31.48
C VAL A 252 8.44 26.49 -31.76
N ALA A 253 8.08 26.69 -33.03
CA ALA A 253 6.71 26.99 -33.42
C ALA A 253 5.75 25.83 -33.10
N GLU A 254 6.18 24.59 -33.32
CA GLU A 254 5.40 23.38 -32.99
C GLU A 254 5.15 23.25 -31.49
N VAL A 255 6.17 23.42 -30.65
CA VAL A 255 6.05 23.38 -29.18
C VAL A 255 5.12 24.48 -28.68
N LYS A 256 5.24 25.70 -29.22
CA LYS A 256 4.36 26.83 -28.89
C LYS A 256 2.91 26.55 -29.27
N ALA A 257 2.67 26.04 -30.49
CA ALA A 257 1.33 25.68 -30.93
C ALA A 257 0.73 24.57 -30.06
N TYR A 258 1.53 23.57 -29.70
CA TYR A 258 1.09 22.50 -28.81
C TYR A 258 0.72 23.03 -27.42
N TYR A 259 1.55 23.90 -26.83
CA TYR A 259 1.24 24.55 -25.56
C TYR A 259 -0.03 25.41 -25.64
N GLN A 260 -0.19 26.19 -26.72
CA GLN A 260 -1.36 27.04 -26.96
C GLN A 260 -2.65 26.23 -26.94
N THR A 261 -2.71 25.10 -27.65
CA THR A 261 -3.89 24.22 -27.66
C THR A 261 -4.24 23.74 -26.25
N HIS A 262 -3.24 23.29 -25.48
CA HIS A 262 -3.46 22.85 -24.10
C HIS A 262 -3.83 24.01 -23.16
N TYR A 263 -3.31 25.21 -23.40
CA TYR A 263 -3.65 26.43 -22.66
C TYR A 263 -5.09 26.85 -22.90
N GLU A 264 -5.56 26.87 -24.14
CA GLU A 264 -6.94 27.20 -24.48
C GLU A 264 -7.94 26.22 -23.86
N GLU A 265 -7.66 24.91 -23.95
CA GLU A 265 -8.49 23.86 -23.32
C GLU A 265 -8.47 23.98 -21.79
N PHE A 266 -7.30 24.29 -21.22
CA PHE A 266 -7.14 24.50 -19.79
C PHE A 266 -7.90 25.74 -19.30
N GLU A 267 -7.75 26.89 -19.94
CA GLU A 267 -8.46 28.13 -19.60
C GLU A 267 -9.97 27.98 -19.78
N GLY A 268 -10.41 27.35 -20.87
CA GLY A 268 -11.83 27.02 -21.08
C GLY A 268 -12.43 26.18 -19.93
N SER A 269 -11.60 25.38 -19.27
CA SER A 269 -11.98 24.53 -18.14
C SER A 269 -11.77 25.21 -16.78
N PHE A 270 -10.72 26.02 -16.63
CA PHE A 270 -10.20 26.45 -15.33
C PHE A 270 -9.99 27.96 -15.14
N ALA A 271 -10.34 28.83 -16.11
CA ALA A 271 -10.04 30.28 -16.07
C ALA A 271 -10.42 31.01 -14.75
N ASN A 272 -11.39 30.49 -13.99
CA ASN A 272 -11.87 31.08 -12.75
C ASN A 272 -11.39 30.35 -11.47
N TYR A 273 -10.37 29.50 -11.54
CA TYR A 273 -9.95 28.64 -10.43
C TYR A 273 -8.47 28.77 -10.08
N ASP A 274 -8.15 29.08 -8.83
CA ASP A 274 -6.78 29.00 -8.33
C ASP A 274 -6.38 27.53 -8.08
N LEU A 275 -5.60 26.95 -8.99
CA LEU A 275 -5.16 25.56 -8.91
C LEU A 275 -3.98 25.33 -7.96
N THR A 276 -3.28 26.39 -7.53
CA THR A 276 -2.15 26.27 -6.60
C THR A 276 -2.59 25.79 -5.20
N GLU A 277 -3.85 26.05 -4.85
CA GLU A 277 -4.55 25.55 -3.65
C GLU A 277 -4.84 24.05 -3.71
N VAL A 278 -5.17 23.51 -4.89
CA VAL A 278 -5.53 22.10 -5.11
C VAL A 278 -4.30 21.19 -4.97
N GLY A 279 -3.15 21.63 -5.51
CA GLY A 279 -1.89 20.89 -5.44
C GLY A 279 -1.35 20.68 -4.02
N LYS A 280 -1.67 21.59 -3.07
CA LYS A 280 -1.17 21.51 -1.68
C LYS A 280 -1.89 20.47 -0.81
N LYS A 281 -3.17 20.13 -1.11
CA LYS A 281 -3.98 19.17 -0.33
C LYS A 281 -4.95 18.35 -1.22
N PRO A 282 -4.43 17.54 -2.15
CA PRO A 282 -5.28 16.77 -3.06
C PRO A 282 -6.19 15.81 -2.28
N GLY A 283 -7.48 15.78 -2.64
CA GLY A 283 -8.50 14.90 -2.06
C GLY A 283 -9.29 15.44 -0.86
N ARG A 284 -8.80 16.44 -0.12
CA ARG A 284 -9.58 17.09 0.96
C ARG A 284 -10.27 18.39 0.54
N ARG A 285 -9.79 19.05 -0.52
CA ARG A 285 -10.24 20.38 -0.95
C ARG A 285 -10.93 20.44 -2.32
N VAL A 286 -11.15 19.30 -3.00
CA VAL A 286 -11.96 19.30 -4.23
C VAL A 286 -13.39 19.71 -3.86
N ASN A 287 -13.77 20.94 -4.22
CA ASN A 287 -15.10 21.51 -4.01
C ASN A 287 -15.97 21.28 -5.25
N MET A 288 -17.27 21.60 -5.14
CA MET A 288 -18.22 21.39 -6.25
C MET A 288 -17.92 22.26 -7.47
N ALA A 289 -17.35 23.45 -7.28
CA ALA A 289 -17.05 24.37 -8.37
C ALA A 289 -15.92 23.83 -9.27
N TYR A 290 -14.93 23.14 -8.71
CA TYR A 290 -13.82 22.56 -9.49
C TYR A 290 -14.22 21.41 -10.42
N ILE A 291 -15.30 20.69 -10.11
CA ILE A 291 -15.64 19.43 -10.78
C ILE A 291 -15.90 19.60 -12.27
N PRO A 292 -16.76 20.54 -12.74
CA PRO A 292 -17.08 20.65 -14.16
C PRO A 292 -15.85 20.91 -15.01
N GLY A 293 -14.99 21.84 -14.58
CA GLY A 293 -13.72 22.15 -15.23
C GLY A 293 -12.79 20.95 -15.31
N ALA A 294 -12.62 20.23 -14.20
CA ALA A 294 -11.77 19.04 -14.17
C ALA A 294 -12.27 17.89 -15.04
N LEU A 295 -13.58 17.65 -15.09
CA LEU A 295 -14.15 16.60 -15.94
C LEU A 295 -14.01 16.94 -17.42
N ARG A 296 -14.31 18.19 -17.81
CA ARG A 296 -14.15 18.65 -19.19
C ARG A 296 -12.70 18.57 -19.63
N TYR A 297 -11.79 19.14 -18.85
CA TYR A 297 -10.37 19.10 -19.16
C TYR A 297 -9.83 17.67 -19.30
N LEU A 298 -10.20 16.76 -18.39
CA LEU A 298 -9.79 15.36 -18.49
C LEU A 298 -10.36 14.66 -19.73
N ALA A 299 -11.61 14.96 -20.11
CA ALA A 299 -12.24 14.43 -21.32
C ALA A 299 -11.61 15.03 -22.60
N GLY A 300 -11.28 16.32 -22.59
CA GLY A 300 -10.55 17.01 -23.67
C GLY A 300 -9.16 16.42 -23.87
N LEU A 301 -8.39 16.25 -22.81
CA LEU A 301 -7.08 15.57 -22.86
C LEU A 301 -7.17 14.16 -23.42
N LEU A 302 -8.16 13.37 -22.98
CA LEU A 302 -8.40 12.04 -23.51
C LEU A 302 -8.67 12.10 -25.02
N SER A 303 -9.55 13.01 -25.44
CA SER A 303 -9.93 13.17 -26.85
C SER A 303 -8.79 13.60 -27.75
N MET A 304 -7.92 14.50 -27.27
CA MET A 304 -6.77 14.98 -28.05
C MET A 304 -5.66 13.94 -28.19
N GLU A 305 -5.44 13.07 -27.17
CA GLU A 305 -4.13 12.42 -26.98
C GLU A 305 -4.21 10.91 -26.73
N ALA A 306 -5.41 10.30 -26.79
CA ALA A 306 -5.57 8.87 -26.54
C ALA A 306 -4.74 7.98 -27.48
N GLU A 307 -4.46 8.41 -28.70
CA GLU A 307 -3.70 7.64 -29.69
C GLU A 307 -2.18 7.72 -29.46
N ILE A 308 -1.67 8.83 -28.91
CA ILE A 308 -0.24 9.10 -28.68
C ILE A 308 0.22 8.46 -27.36
N LEU A 309 -0.69 8.24 -26.41
CA LEU A 309 -0.38 7.83 -25.05
C LEU A 309 -0.52 6.30 -24.84
N ASP A 310 0.58 5.54 -24.79
CA ASP A 310 0.60 4.14 -24.29
C ASP A 310 0.37 4.09 -22.76
N SER A 311 -0.81 4.52 -22.32
CA SER A 311 -1.10 4.78 -20.92
C SER A 311 -2.34 4.00 -20.47
N GLN A 312 -2.07 2.92 -19.72
CA GLN A 312 -3.08 1.93 -19.33
C GLN A 312 -4.15 2.43 -18.32
N ARG A 313 -4.25 3.73 -18.01
CA ARG A 313 -4.99 4.24 -16.83
C ARG A 313 -5.72 5.58 -16.97
N TRP A 314 -5.93 6.09 -18.17
CA TRP A 314 -6.60 7.36 -18.32
C TRP A 314 -8.10 7.17 -18.28
N THR A 315 -8.82 7.92 -17.45
CA THR A 315 -10.28 7.84 -17.34
C THR A 315 -10.77 9.17 -16.80
N VAL A 316 -12.02 9.54 -17.10
CA VAL A 316 -12.61 10.77 -16.55
C VAL A 316 -12.83 10.63 -15.02
N ILE A 317 -13.33 9.48 -14.57
CA ILE A 317 -13.40 9.10 -13.15
C ILE A 317 -12.96 7.62 -12.94
N PRO A 318 -12.76 7.13 -11.71
CA PRO A 318 -12.36 5.74 -11.49
C PRO A 318 -13.35 4.73 -12.08
N ILE A 319 -12.83 3.71 -12.75
CA ILE A 319 -13.63 2.61 -13.33
C ILE A 319 -13.87 1.48 -12.32
N GLY A 320 -15.03 0.85 -12.43
CA GLY A 320 -15.39 -0.35 -11.70
C GLY A 320 -14.41 -1.50 -11.97
N LYS A 321 -13.63 -1.90 -10.95
CA LYS A 321 -12.66 -3.01 -11.09
C LYS A 321 -13.36 -4.36 -11.15
N LEU A 322 -12.90 -5.25 -12.04
CA LEU A 322 -13.27 -6.68 -12.07
C LEU A 322 -12.79 -7.47 -10.84
N GLN A 323 -11.95 -6.86 -9.99
CA GLN A 323 -11.47 -7.50 -8.77
C GLN A 323 -12.59 -7.57 -7.73
N MET A 324 -12.71 -8.70 -7.04
CA MET A 324 -13.60 -8.86 -5.90
C MET A 324 -13.32 -7.77 -4.84
N ALA A 325 -14.36 -7.04 -4.45
CA ALA A 325 -14.29 -6.02 -3.40
C ALA A 325 -14.39 -6.63 -2.00
N PHE A 326 -13.85 -5.88 -1.05
CA PHE A 326 -14.14 -6.08 0.35
C PHE A 326 -15.41 -5.33 0.70
N VAL A 327 -16.46 -6.06 1.06
CA VAL A 327 -17.73 -5.51 1.52
C VAL A 327 -17.60 -5.12 2.99
N PRO A 328 -17.95 -3.88 3.37
CA PRO A 328 -18.07 -3.52 4.77
C PRO A 328 -19.30 -4.19 5.38
N VAL A 329 -19.06 -5.03 6.39
CA VAL A 329 -20.09 -5.75 7.15
C VAL A 329 -20.09 -5.22 8.58
N ASP A 330 -21.09 -4.41 8.88
CA ASP A 330 -21.42 -3.99 10.23
C ASP A 330 -22.53 -4.88 10.81
N THR A 331 -23.00 -4.54 12.02
CA THR A 331 -24.12 -5.27 12.66
C THR A 331 -25.40 -5.26 11.81
N HIS A 332 -25.64 -4.23 11.01
CA HIS A 332 -26.82 -4.14 10.12
C HIS A 332 -26.75 -5.15 9.00
N VAL A 333 -25.65 -5.15 8.26
CA VAL A 333 -25.43 -6.08 7.14
C VAL A 333 -25.43 -7.52 7.65
N LEU A 334 -24.73 -7.77 8.77
CA LEU A 334 -24.63 -9.12 9.34
C LEU A 334 -25.97 -9.67 9.83
N TYR A 335 -26.82 -8.84 10.45
CA TYR A 335 -28.17 -9.26 10.85
C TYR A 335 -28.99 -9.77 9.66
N TRP A 336 -29.02 -9.00 8.56
CA TRP A 336 -29.75 -9.38 7.37
C TRP A 336 -29.16 -10.63 6.70
N LEU A 337 -27.84 -10.80 6.71
CA LEU A 337 -27.22 -12.03 6.23
C LEU A 337 -27.62 -13.26 7.06
N CYS A 338 -27.63 -13.16 8.39
CA CYS A 338 -28.08 -14.26 9.25
C CYS A 338 -29.55 -14.58 9.01
N ARG A 339 -30.40 -13.56 8.86
CA ARG A 339 -31.82 -13.75 8.54
C ARG A 339 -32.01 -14.45 7.20
N LEU A 340 -31.35 -13.97 6.14
CA LEU A 340 -31.40 -14.59 4.81
C LEU A 340 -30.86 -16.03 4.82
N ALA A 341 -29.78 -16.30 5.57
CA ALA A 341 -29.24 -17.64 5.70
C ALA A 341 -30.20 -18.58 6.45
N HIS A 342 -30.92 -18.08 7.45
CA HIS A 342 -31.88 -18.87 8.23
C HIS A 342 -33.17 -19.16 7.47
N GLU A 343 -33.63 -18.19 6.68
CA GLU A 343 -34.83 -18.32 5.84
C GLU A 343 -34.58 -19.18 4.60
N ASN A 344 -33.32 -19.45 4.24
CA ASN A 344 -32.95 -20.26 3.07
C ASN A 344 -32.84 -21.75 3.44
N PRO A 345 -33.71 -22.63 2.91
CA PRO A 345 -33.72 -24.05 3.25
C PRO A 345 -32.49 -24.83 2.73
N ASP A 346 -31.78 -24.30 1.73
CA ASP A 346 -30.59 -24.93 1.16
C ASP A 346 -29.32 -24.66 1.99
N ILE A 347 -29.42 -23.81 3.00
CA ILE A 347 -28.32 -23.44 3.88
C ILE A 347 -28.58 -24.05 5.25
N ASP A 348 -27.73 -24.99 5.66
CA ASP A 348 -27.71 -25.49 7.03
C ASP A 348 -27.18 -24.39 7.96
N PHE A 349 -28.11 -23.55 8.44
CA PHE A 349 -27.83 -22.42 9.31
C PHE A 349 -28.94 -22.19 10.33
N GLN A 350 -28.58 -22.36 11.59
CA GLN A 350 -29.39 -21.91 12.71
C GLN A 350 -28.94 -20.51 13.13
N ALA A 351 -29.90 -19.59 13.24
CA ALA A 351 -29.61 -18.23 13.67
C ALA A 351 -29.08 -18.22 15.12
N PRO A 352 -28.10 -17.37 15.45
CA PRO A 352 -27.55 -17.31 16.81
C PRO A 352 -28.64 -16.97 17.83
N PRO A 353 -28.67 -17.61 19.02
CA PRO A 353 -29.65 -17.31 20.05
C PRO A 353 -29.73 -15.82 20.42
N ALA A 354 -28.61 -15.08 20.32
CA ALA A 354 -28.59 -13.63 20.54
C ALA A 354 -29.44 -12.82 19.54
N LEU A 355 -29.83 -13.40 18.41
CA LEU A 355 -30.74 -12.79 17.44
C LEU A 355 -32.18 -13.29 17.54
N MET A 356 -32.43 -14.29 18.38
CA MET A 356 -33.71 -14.99 18.44
C MET A 356 -34.50 -14.57 19.68
N ARG A 357 -35.81 -14.56 19.54
CA ARG A 357 -36.74 -14.44 20.66
C ARG A 357 -37.07 -15.82 21.21
N GLU A 358 -37.27 -15.90 22.51
CA GLU A 358 -37.79 -17.11 23.16
C GLU A 358 -39.20 -17.46 22.66
N HIS A 359 -40.00 -16.43 22.31
CA HIS A 359 -41.34 -16.58 21.75
C HIS A 359 -41.53 -15.69 20.51
N PRO A 360 -42.27 -16.15 19.48
CA PRO A 360 -42.57 -15.33 18.32
C PRO A 360 -43.22 -14.00 18.72
N GLY A 361 -42.79 -12.90 18.09
CA GLY A 361 -43.39 -11.60 18.35
C GLY A 361 -44.84 -11.51 17.86
N ARG A 362 -45.49 -10.35 18.05
CA ARG A 362 -46.89 -10.12 17.62
C ARG A 362 -47.19 -10.41 16.14
N ARG A 363 -46.17 -10.46 15.28
CA ARG A 363 -46.27 -10.78 13.84
C ARG A 363 -45.71 -12.16 13.48
N GLY A 364 -45.44 -13.01 14.47
CA GLY A 364 -44.78 -14.31 14.27
C GLY A 364 -43.27 -14.24 14.04
N ASP A 365 -42.66 -13.05 14.00
CA ASP A 365 -41.21 -12.92 13.78
C ASP A 365 -40.43 -13.41 15.01
N ILE A 366 -39.60 -14.43 14.78
CA ILE A 366 -38.72 -15.07 15.76
C ILE A 366 -37.40 -14.29 15.93
N PHE A 367 -37.03 -13.44 14.98
CA PHE A 367 -35.88 -12.55 15.16
C PHE A 367 -36.25 -11.37 16.06
N ILE A 368 -35.29 -10.93 16.88
CA ILE A 368 -35.41 -9.65 17.57
C ILE A 368 -35.35 -8.50 16.55
N PRO A 369 -35.96 -7.33 16.84
CA PRO A 369 -35.90 -6.18 15.96
C PRO A 369 -34.46 -5.70 15.75
N LEU A 370 -34.12 -5.33 14.51
CA LEU A 370 -32.79 -4.77 14.19
C LEU A 370 -32.41 -3.57 15.09
N SER A 371 -33.38 -2.76 15.49
CA SER A 371 -33.18 -1.62 16.40
C SER A 371 -32.66 -2.04 17.78
N SER A 372 -32.93 -3.26 18.24
CA SER A 372 -32.48 -3.79 19.53
C SER A 372 -30.99 -4.12 19.55
N ILE A 373 -30.39 -4.37 18.38
CA ILE A 373 -28.98 -4.71 18.23
C ILE A 373 -28.19 -3.66 17.47
N TYR A 374 -28.80 -2.58 17.01
CA TYR A 374 -28.11 -1.51 16.28
C TYR A 374 -27.67 -0.37 17.19
N GLY A 375 -26.71 0.44 16.75
CA GLY A 375 -26.21 1.60 17.52
C GLY A 375 -25.54 1.20 18.84
N ASN A 376 -25.47 2.09 19.82
CA ASN A 376 -24.95 1.74 21.16
C ASN A 376 -26.06 1.25 22.10
N VAL A 377 -27.19 0.78 21.58
CA VAL A 377 -28.40 0.48 22.37
C VAL A 377 -28.17 -0.69 23.34
N ASN A 378 -27.52 -1.77 22.90
CA ASN A 378 -27.18 -2.89 23.77
C ASN A 378 -25.81 -3.51 23.37
N PRO A 379 -24.70 -3.01 23.94
CA PRO A 379 -23.35 -3.49 23.63
C PRO A 379 -23.10 -4.95 24.02
N LEU A 380 -23.72 -5.43 25.12
CA LEU A 380 -23.63 -6.82 25.57
C LEU A 380 -24.25 -7.77 24.56
N LEU A 381 -25.44 -7.44 24.07
CA LEU A 381 -26.14 -8.23 23.07
C LEU A 381 -25.36 -8.26 21.75
N LYS A 382 -24.73 -7.14 21.37
CA LYS A 382 -23.83 -7.08 20.23
C LYS A 382 -22.61 -7.97 20.41
N GLU A 383 -21.98 -7.94 21.58
CA GLU A 383 -20.83 -8.80 21.85
C GLU A 383 -21.22 -10.27 21.86
N ALA A 384 -22.29 -10.64 22.54
CA ALA A 384 -22.83 -11.99 22.51
C ALA A 384 -23.12 -12.44 21.07
N PHE A 385 -23.74 -11.60 20.25
CA PHE A 385 -23.99 -11.91 18.84
C PHE A 385 -22.69 -12.17 18.05
N PHE A 386 -21.68 -11.32 18.19
CA PHE A 386 -20.41 -11.51 17.47
C PHE A 386 -19.57 -12.65 18.02
N GLU A 387 -19.53 -12.90 19.33
CA GLU A 387 -18.79 -14.02 19.95
C GLU A 387 -19.46 -15.37 19.66
N GLN A 388 -20.79 -15.40 19.53
CA GLN A 388 -21.49 -16.59 19.04
C GLN A 388 -21.06 -16.89 17.62
N LEU A 389 -21.08 -15.89 16.71
CA LEU A 389 -20.71 -16.11 15.32
C LEU A 389 -19.22 -16.39 15.10
N PHE A 390 -18.35 -15.67 15.80
CA PHE A 390 -16.93 -15.63 15.53
C PHE A 390 -16.08 -15.98 16.76
N ASN A 391 -15.02 -16.76 16.53
CA ASN A 391 -13.95 -16.94 17.48
C ASN A 391 -12.94 -15.79 17.38
N LEU A 392 -13.18 -14.71 18.12
CA LEU A 392 -12.37 -13.49 18.03
C LEU A 392 -11.14 -13.52 18.96
N ASP A 393 -11.04 -14.49 19.85
CA ASP A 393 -9.92 -14.61 20.81
C ASP A 393 -8.57 -14.88 20.15
N PRO A 394 -8.45 -15.81 19.17
CA PRO A 394 -7.22 -15.97 18.39
C PRO A 394 -6.84 -14.71 17.60
N ILE A 395 -7.81 -13.83 17.31
CA ILE A 395 -7.63 -12.61 16.53
C ILE A 395 -7.14 -11.46 17.43
N SER A 396 -7.64 -11.36 18.66
CA SER A 396 -7.22 -10.33 19.62
C SER A 396 -7.47 -10.72 21.09
N LYS A 397 -6.56 -11.50 21.68
CA LYS A 397 -6.58 -11.86 23.12
C LYS A 397 -6.60 -10.67 24.10
N ARG A 398 -6.07 -9.51 23.67
CA ARG A 398 -5.98 -8.28 24.49
C ARG A 398 -7.24 -7.40 24.38
N ARG A 399 -8.33 -7.93 23.80
CA ARG A 399 -9.57 -7.17 23.63
C ARG A 399 -10.29 -7.05 24.98
N MET A 400 -10.77 -5.84 25.28
CA MET A 400 -11.76 -5.59 26.35
C MET A 400 -13.10 -6.21 25.98
N ARG A 401 -13.63 -7.04 26.89
CA ARG A 401 -14.96 -7.61 26.78
C ARG A 401 -15.93 -6.86 27.70
N TYR A 402 -17.18 -6.78 27.30
CA TYR A 402 -18.28 -6.45 28.19
C TYR A 402 -18.64 -7.70 29.00
N SER A 403 -17.89 -7.94 30.08
CA SER A 403 -18.17 -9.01 31.04
C SER A 403 -17.92 -8.55 32.47
N ALA A 404 -18.60 -9.18 33.43
CA ALA A 404 -18.39 -8.88 34.85
C ALA A 404 -16.96 -9.23 35.33
N GLY A 405 -16.32 -10.23 34.72
CA GLY A 405 -14.98 -10.70 35.10
C GLY A 405 -13.81 -10.04 34.38
N TYR A 406 -14.03 -9.02 33.53
CA TYR A 406 -12.93 -8.35 32.85
C TYR A 406 -12.17 -7.42 33.80
N VAL A 407 -10.92 -7.76 34.10
CA VAL A 407 -10.00 -6.92 34.87
C VAL A 407 -9.22 -6.02 33.92
N PHE A 408 -9.42 -4.71 34.05
CA PHE A 408 -8.65 -3.73 33.29
C PHE A 408 -7.19 -3.73 33.76
N ASN A 409 -6.26 -4.04 32.86
CA ASN A 409 -4.84 -3.91 33.14
C ASN A 409 -4.33 -2.55 32.60
N PRO A 410 -3.91 -1.61 33.47
CA PRO A 410 -3.42 -0.30 33.04
C PRO A 410 -2.10 -0.37 32.25
N ASN A 411 -1.36 -1.47 32.36
CA ASN A 411 -0.11 -1.70 31.63
C ASN A 411 -0.31 -2.32 30.23
N VAL A 412 -1.54 -2.71 29.86
CA VAL A 412 -1.85 -3.27 28.54
C VAL A 412 -2.74 -2.29 27.79
N GLU A 413 -2.34 -1.90 26.57
CA GLU A 413 -3.19 -1.08 25.71
C GLU A 413 -4.56 -1.74 25.49
N PRO A 414 -5.64 -1.16 26.01
CA PRO A 414 -6.96 -1.74 25.86
C PRO A 414 -7.40 -1.63 24.40
N ILE A 415 -7.92 -2.73 23.87
CA ILE A 415 -8.45 -2.80 22.50
C ILE A 415 -9.93 -3.14 22.58
N THR A 416 -10.83 -2.42 21.90
CA THR A 416 -12.25 -2.78 21.80
C THR A 416 -12.59 -3.19 20.38
N PHE A 417 -13.56 -4.08 20.21
CA PHE A 417 -14.03 -4.43 18.88
C PHE A 417 -15.04 -3.40 18.36
N LYS A 418 -14.97 -3.04 17.07
CA LYS A 418 -15.88 -2.07 16.43
C LYS A 418 -17.21 -2.69 15.98
N PHE A 419 -17.47 -3.96 16.26
CA PHE A 419 -18.67 -4.68 15.78
C PHE A 419 -18.85 -4.54 14.26
N SER A 420 -17.73 -4.59 13.54
CA SER A 420 -17.65 -4.49 12.09
C SER A 420 -16.39 -5.15 11.55
N PHE A 421 -16.48 -5.62 10.31
CA PHE A 421 -15.38 -6.18 9.56
C PHE A 421 -15.60 -5.97 8.07
N ASN A 422 -14.54 -6.01 7.28
CA ASN A 422 -14.68 -6.07 5.83
C ASN A 422 -14.43 -7.51 5.34
N THR A 423 -15.14 -7.97 4.31
CA THR A 423 -14.95 -9.32 3.76
C THR A 423 -15.03 -9.38 2.23
N ASP A 424 -14.19 -10.22 1.63
CA ASP A 424 -14.29 -10.61 0.22
C ASP A 424 -14.90 -12.03 0.06
N GLY A 425 -15.61 -12.48 1.10
CA GLY A 425 -16.18 -13.83 1.20
C GLY A 425 -15.21 -14.90 1.70
N VAL A 426 -13.90 -14.70 1.54
CA VAL A 426 -12.85 -15.67 1.92
C VAL A 426 -12.01 -15.15 3.08
N ARG A 427 -11.78 -13.84 3.13
CA ARG A 427 -11.03 -13.14 4.17
C ARG A 427 -11.95 -12.23 4.94
N ALA A 428 -11.68 -12.13 6.24
CA ALA A 428 -12.24 -11.10 7.10
C ALA A 428 -11.13 -10.15 7.54
N CYS A 429 -11.45 -8.87 7.55
CA CYS A 429 -10.64 -7.78 8.10
C CYS A 429 -11.42 -7.19 9.28
N PHE A 430 -11.24 -7.75 10.46
CA PHE A 430 -11.95 -7.29 11.66
C PHE A 430 -11.39 -5.97 12.18
N HIS A 431 -12.28 -5.03 12.50
CA HIS A 431 -11.90 -3.71 12.96
C HIS A 431 -11.97 -3.61 14.47
N PHE A 432 -10.87 -3.18 15.06
CA PHE A 432 -10.72 -2.93 16.48
C PHE A 432 -10.36 -1.46 16.69
N VAL A 433 -10.55 -0.98 17.91
CA VAL A 433 -10.15 0.34 18.37
C VAL A 433 -9.13 0.14 19.46
N ARG A 434 -7.98 0.79 19.37
CA ARG A 434 -7.01 0.85 20.47
C ARG A 434 -6.89 2.28 20.99
N ALA A 435 -6.60 2.44 22.28
CA ALA A 435 -6.10 3.71 22.79
C ALA A 435 -4.69 3.95 22.21
N LEU A 436 -4.38 5.22 21.94
CA LEU A 436 -3.03 5.66 21.58
C LEU A 436 -2.32 6.31 22.78
N THR A 437 -2.83 6.15 24.01
CA THR A 437 -2.33 6.89 25.16
C THR A 437 -1.06 6.28 25.76
N THR A 438 -0.08 7.12 26.12
CA THR A 438 1.05 6.77 26.99
C THR A 438 0.56 6.41 28.40
N ARG A 439 1.47 5.93 29.27
CA ARG A 439 1.21 5.79 30.71
C ARG A 439 0.72 7.11 31.36
N GLN A 440 0.96 8.26 30.70
CA GLN A 440 0.55 9.60 31.13
C GLN A 440 -0.67 10.16 30.38
N GLY A 441 -1.31 9.39 29.50
CA GLY A 441 -2.53 9.83 28.80
C GLY A 441 -2.30 10.59 27.49
N GLU A 442 -1.05 10.80 27.07
CA GLU A 442 -0.73 11.51 25.83
C GLU A 442 -0.83 10.59 24.62
N ARG A 443 -1.36 11.07 23.50
CA ARG A 443 -1.43 10.28 22.26
C ARG A 443 0.01 10.02 21.76
N MET A 444 0.33 8.81 21.31
CA MET A 444 1.57 8.51 20.59
C MET A 444 1.31 8.52 19.07
N PRO A 445 1.97 9.39 18.30
CA PRO A 445 1.91 9.40 16.85
C PRO A 445 2.56 8.12 16.28
N ASP A 446 1.92 7.49 15.30
CA ASP A 446 2.46 6.28 14.65
C ASP A 446 2.29 6.32 13.12
N THR A 447 1.93 7.49 12.57
CA THR A 447 1.96 7.83 11.13
C THR A 447 2.44 9.27 10.96
N SER A 448 3.03 9.61 9.80
CA SER A 448 3.57 10.97 9.60
C SER A 448 2.47 12.04 9.62
N ALA A 449 1.21 11.63 9.40
CA ALA A 449 0.07 12.52 9.54
C ALA A 449 -0.24 12.87 11.00
N ASP A 450 0.00 11.95 11.94
CA ASP A 450 -0.26 12.16 13.37
C ASP A 450 0.74 13.13 13.99
N VAL A 451 2.02 13.05 13.57
CA VAL A 451 3.10 13.90 14.11
C VAL A 451 2.79 15.38 13.94
N ARG A 452 2.04 15.75 12.89
CA ARG A 452 1.68 17.16 12.60
C ARG A 452 0.88 17.83 13.72
N TYR A 453 0.14 17.06 14.53
CA TYR A 453 -0.72 17.61 15.59
C TYR A 453 0.00 17.82 16.93
N TYR A 454 1.25 17.38 17.06
CA TYR A 454 2.01 17.55 18.31
C TYR A 454 2.71 18.91 18.34
N PRO A 455 2.81 19.55 19.53
CA PRO A 455 3.61 20.75 19.71
C PRO A 455 5.09 20.47 19.42
N ARG A 456 5.89 21.53 19.27
CA ARG A 456 7.37 21.46 19.33
C ARG A 456 7.80 21.22 20.78
N GLU A 457 9.07 20.91 20.99
CA GLU A 457 9.70 20.80 22.32
C GLU A 457 9.04 19.75 23.21
N LEU A 458 8.57 18.66 22.59
CA LEU A 458 7.94 17.58 23.34
C LEU A 458 9.00 16.76 24.08
N ASP A 459 8.79 16.54 25.36
CA ASP A 459 9.61 15.68 26.20
C ASP A 459 9.33 14.20 25.91
N LEU A 460 10.35 13.49 25.42
CA LEU A 460 10.29 12.07 25.07
C LEU A 460 10.82 11.13 26.18
N THR A 461 11.09 11.63 27.40
CA THR A 461 11.65 10.85 28.53
C THR A 461 10.88 9.56 28.78
N ASN A 462 9.55 9.60 28.67
CA ASN A 462 8.69 8.45 28.93
C ASN A 462 8.24 7.71 27.64
N TRP A 463 8.81 8.06 26.49
CA TRP A 463 8.42 7.51 25.20
C TRP A 463 9.33 6.34 24.79
N HIS A 464 8.86 5.11 24.97
CA HIS A 464 9.55 3.90 24.48
C HIS A 464 9.14 3.49 23.05
N ARG A 465 8.16 4.18 22.49
CA ARG A 465 7.60 3.97 21.14
C ARG A 465 6.88 5.22 20.66
N GLY A 466 6.47 5.22 19.40
CA GLY A 466 5.88 6.38 18.73
C GLY A 466 6.85 6.99 17.74
N MET A 467 6.35 7.95 16.96
CA MET A 467 7.09 8.61 15.89
C MET A 467 7.11 10.11 16.05
N TYR A 468 8.28 10.71 16.16
CA TYR A 468 8.41 12.15 16.29
C TYR A 468 9.36 12.73 15.24
N HIS A 469 9.39 14.06 15.08
CA HIS A 469 10.29 14.73 14.13
C HIS A 469 11.42 15.42 14.89
N LEU A 470 12.67 15.24 14.46
CA LEU A 470 13.81 15.95 15.03
C LEU A 470 13.65 17.48 14.88
N ASN A 471 13.14 17.95 13.74
CA ASN A 471 12.88 19.38 13.47
C ASN A 471 11.76 20.00 14.34
N LYS A 472 11.14 19.21 15.22
CA LYS A 472 10.22 19.71 16.25
C LYS A 472 10.91 19.83 17.61
N GLU A 473 12.23 19.74 17.64
CA GLU A 473 13.08 19.95 18.80
C GLU A 473 12.71 19.04 19.99
N PRO A 474 12.64 17.71 19.83
CA PRO A 474 12.34 16.82 20.96
C PRO A 474 13.41 16.89 22.04
N GLY A 475 13.00 16.79 23.32
CA GLY A 475 13.88 16.67 24.48
C GLY A 475 13.71 15.33 25.22
N GLY A 476 14.37 15.18 26.37
CA GLY A 476 14.11 14.08 27.31
C GLY A 476 14.79 12.74 27.01
N LEU A 477 15.63 12.66 25.97
CA LEU A 477 16.50 11.49 25.75
C LEU A 477 17.89 11.80 26.30
N ASP A 478 18.06 11.66 27.62
CA ASP A 478 19.32 11.96 28.29
C ASP A 478 20.46 11.01 27.87
N GLY A 479 21.70 11.44 28.14
CA GLY A 479 22.90 10.66 27.79
C GLY A 479 22.93 9.26 28.41
N GLN A 480 22.34 9.08 29.59
CA GLN A 480 22.27 7.77 30.26
C GLN A 480 21.38 6.80 29.50
N ARG A 481 20.19 7.25 29.06
CA ARG A 481 19.27 6.43 28.27
C ARG A 481 19.82 6.11 26.90
N LEU A 482 20.50 7.06 26.25
CA LEU A 482 21.16 6.83 24.96
C LEU A 482 22.25 5.76 25.08
N GLN A 483 23.10 5.81 26.12
CA GLN A 483 24.12 4.80 26.38
C GLN A 483 23.54 3.42 26.71
N ALA A 484 22.38 3.39 27.35
CA ALA A 484 21.64 2.15 27.66
C ALA A 484 20.80 1.62 26.48
N SER A 485 20.76 2.32 25.35
CA SER A 485 19.94 2.00 24.18
C SER A 485 20.78 1.70 22.94
N ARG A 486 20.28 0.83 22.08
CA ARG A 486 20.80 0.62 20.73
C ARG A 486 20.20 1.67 19.80
N ILE A 487 21.01 2.59 19.31
CA ILE A 487 20.59 3.60 18.33
C ILE A 487 20.84 3.05 16.93
N ILE A 488 19.86 3.14 16.03
CA ILE A 488 20.04 2.77 14.62
C ILE A 488 19.62 3.93 13.71
N GLY A 489 20.56 4.41 12.89
CA GLY A 489 20.30 5.34 11.80
C GLY A 489 19.84 4.58 10.57
N ILE A 490 18.72 4.97 9.97
CA ILE A 490 18.11 4.29 8.82
C ILE A 490 17.98 5.24 7.64
N ASP A 491 18.60 4.87 6.52
CA ASP A 491 18.37 5.44 5.20
C ASP A 491 17.29 4.63 4.46
N PRO A 492 16.12 5.22 4.16
CA PRO A 492 15.10 4.63 3.29
C PRO A 492 15.50 4.79 1.82
N GLY A 493 16.64 4.24 1.41
CA GLY A 493 17.26 4.47 0.11
C GLY A 493 16.38 4.18 -1.11
N ILE A 494 16.82 4.68 -2.27
CA ILE A 494 16.13 4.50 -3.58
C ILE A 494 16.41 3.10 -4.16
N ARG A 495 17.55 2.51 -3.83
CA ARG A 495 18.11 1.29 -4.47
C ARG A 495 17.89 0.06 -3.61
N GLU A 496 18.31 0.13 -2.36
CA GLU A 496 17.96 -0.83 -1.33
C GLU A 496 16.59 -0.48 -0.74
N VAL A 497 15.91 -1.45 -0.15
CA VAL A 497 14.62 -1.21 0.54
C VAL A 497 14.86 -0.38 1.78
N ILE A 498 15.97 -0.66 2.50
CA ILE A 498 16.41 0.00 3.73
C ILE A 498 17.89 -0.32 3.92
N THR A 499 18.66 0.66 4.37
CA THR A 499 20.00 0.48 4.93
C THR A 499 20.03 1.12 6.31
N GLY A 500 20.56 0.41 7.30
CA GLY A 500 20.61 0.88 8.68
C GLY A 500 21.96 0.60 9.33
N THR A 501 22.46 1.55 10.10
CA THR A 501 23.72 1.46 10.84
C THR A 501 23.48 1.73 12.32
N ASP A 502 23.94 0.85 13.20
CA ASP A 502 23.81 1.01 14.66
C ASP A 502 25.08 1.44 15.38
N THR A 503 26.09 1.87 14.62
CA THR A 503 27.40 2.28 15.12
C THR A 503 27.95 3.47 14.35
N ASN A 504 28.85 4.20 15.00
CA ASN A 504 29.72 5.21 14.37
C ASN A 504 31.15 4.69 14.13
N VAL A 505 31.43 3.43 14.43
CA VAL A 505 32.74 2.81 14.19
C VAL A 505 32.98 2.67 12.68
N ASN A 506 34.24 2.77 12.27
CA ASN A 506 34.64 2.60 10.87
C ASN A 506 34.18 1.23 10.31
N LEU A 507 33.38 1.26 9.24
CA LEU A 507 32.80 0.08 8.59
C LEU A 507 33.62 -0.43 7.39
N ALA A 508 34.89 -0.06 7.28
CA ALA A 508 35.80 -0.55 6.24
C ALA A 508 36.00 -2.07 6.35
N ASP A 509 36.04 -2.61 7.57
CA ASP A 509 36.17 -4.04 7.80
C ASP A 509 34.86 -4.82 7.50
N PRO A 510 34.91 -5.89 6.69
CA PRO A 510 33.73 -6.68 6.37
C PRO A 510 33.06 -7.39 7.55
N GLN A 511 33.79 -7.77 8.61
CA GLN A 511 33.19 -8.44 9.78
C GLN A 511 32.43 -7.43 10.63
N THR A 512 33.03 -6.28 10.92
CA THR A 512 32.36 -5.16 11.60
C THR A 512 31.11 -4.72 10.84
N ARG A 513 31.20 -4.62 9.51
CA ARG A 513 30.06 -4.29 8.65
C ARG A 513 28.92 -5.30 8.77
N GLN A 514 29.21 -6.60 8.84
CA GLN A 514 28.17 -7.62 8.98
C GLN A 514 27.45 -7.58 10.33
N GLN A 515 28.10 -7.08 11.37
CA GLN A 515 27.55 -6.97 12.72
C GLN A 515 26.67 -5.74 12.89
N HIS A 516 27.08 -4.61 12.31
CA HIS A 516 26.50 -3.30 12.58
C HIS A 516 25.60 -2.73 11.48
N VAL A 517 25.57 -3.38 10.31
CA VAL A 517 24.76 -2.93 9.16
C VAL A 517 23.61 -3.89 8.88
N VAL A 518 22.40 -3.34 8.86
CA VAL A 518 21.20 -4.01 8.36
C VAL A 518 20.87 -3.43 6.98
N SER A 519 21.08 -4.21 5.93
CA SER A 519 20.67 -3.88 4.57
C SER A 519 19.63 -4.88 4.07
N ILE A 520 18.55 -4.37 3.45
CA ILE A 520 17.53 -5.18 2.80
C ILE A 520 17.43 -4.75 1.35
N SER A 521 17.91 -5.59 0.42
CA SER A 521 17.79 -5.30 -1.01
C SER A 521 16.36 -5.47 -1.54
N ASN A 522 16.04 -4.82 -2.67
CA ASN A 522 14.76 -5.00 -3.37
C ASN A 522 14.51 -6.47 -3.74
N LYS A 523 15.58 -7.17 -4.18
CA LYS A 523 15.53 -8.60 -4.51
C LYS A 523 15.21 -9.46 -3.28
N GLU A 524 15.83 -9.15 -2.14
CA GLU A 524 15.56 -9.84 -0.89
C GLU A 524 14.12 -9.61 -0.42
N TYR A 525 13.61 -8.38 -0.46
CA TYR A 525 12.21 -8.11 -0.14
C TYR A 525 11.25 -8.84 -1.08
N GLN A 526 11.54 -8.90 -2.37
CA GLN A 526 10.75 -9.69 -3.33
C GLN A 526 10.74 -11.18 -2.98
N ASN A 527 11.87 -11.72 -2.52
CA ASN A 527 11.98 -13.11 -2.07
C ASN A 527 11.20 -13.35 -0.78
N ARG A 528 11.39 -12.51 0.25
CA ARG A 528 10.66 -12.60 1.54
C ARG A 528 9.15 -12.44 1.34
N SER A 529 8.72 -11.56 0.43
CA SER A 529 7.31 -11.32 0.11
C SER A 529 6.70 -12.29 -0.92
N LEU A 530 7.50 -13.22 -1.46
CA LEU A 530 7.12 -14.19 -2.50
C LEU A 530 6.63 -13.56 -3.82
N SER A 531 6.97 -12.30 -4.08
CA SER A 531 6.35 -11.51 -5.15
C SER A 531 6.53 -12.13 -6.55
N ASN A 532 7.70 -12.68 -6.87
CA ASN A 532 7.97 -13.31 -8.18
C ASN A 532 7.21 -14.63 -8.35
N TRP A 533 7.17 -15.47 -7.31
CA TRP A 533 6.37 -16.70 -7.32
C TRP A 533 4.88 -16.41 -7.50
N ILE A 534 4.38 -15.34 -6.85
CA ILE A 534 2.99 -14.90 -6.96
C ILE A 534 2.66 -14.44 -8.38
N LYS A 535 3.54 -13.63 -9.00
CA LYS A 535 3.39 -13.21 -10.40
C LYS A 535 3.28 -14.43 -11.32
N GLN A 536 4.23 -15.35 -11.23
CA GLN A 536 4.25 -16.59 -12.03
C GLN A 536 3.01 -17.44 -11.80
N LYS A 537 2.57 -17.63 -10.55
CA LYS A 537 1.36 -18.40 -10.25
C LYS A 537 0.10 -17.72 -10.75
N THR A 538 0.03 -16.38 -10.71
CA THR A 538 -1.11 -15.62 -11.23
C THR A 538 -1.20 -15.75 -12.75
N LEU A 539 -0.07 -15.61 -13.45
CA LEU A 539 0.02 -15.83 -14.90
C LEU A 539 -0.34 -17.28 -15.27
N SER A 540 0.23 -18.26 -14.58
CA SER A 540 -0.10 -19.67 -14.79
C SER A 540 -1.59 -19.97 -14.52
N SER A 541 -2.19 -19.31 -13.53
CA SER A 541 -3.64 -19.44 -13.27
C SER A 541 -4.50 -18.87 -14.40
N ARG A 542 -4.02 -17.83 -15.10
CA ARG A 542 -4.71 -17.28 -16.28
C ARG A 542 -4.58 -18.23 -17.46
N GLN A 543 -3.37 -18.70 -17.75
CA GLN A 543 -3.10 -19.62 -18.87
C GLN A 543 -3.81 -20.98 -18.71
N LYS A 544 -3.96 -21.47 -17.47
CA LYS A 544 -4.62 -22.76 -17.18
C LYS A 544 -6.14 -22.64 -17.01
N SER A 545 -6.70 -21.45 -17.15
CA SER A 545 -8.15 -21.28 -17.09
C SER A 545 -8.79 -21.94 -18.32
N ALA A 546 -9.99 -22.50 -18.17
CA ALA A 546 -10.71 -23.15 -19.26
C ALA A 546 -11.06 -22.22 -20.44
N TYR A 547 -11.02 -20.90 -20.21
CA TYR A 547 -11.45 -19.87 -21.17
C TYR A 547 -10.31 -19.01 -21.71
N ASP A 548 -9.05 -19.49 -21.59
CA ASP A 548 -7.84 -18.73 -21.93
C ASP A 548 -7.93 -17.25 -21.52
N MET A 549 -8.00 -17.01 -20.22
CA MET A 549 -8.16 -15.67 -19.65
C MET A 549 -7.07 -14.69 -20.11
N HIS A 550 -5.94 -15.18 -20.62
CA HIS A 550 -4.93 -14.30 -21.21
C HIS A 550 -5.50 -13.55 -22.43
N GLN A 551 -6.14 -14.27 -23.35
CA GLN A 551 -6.79 -13.68 -24.53
C GLN A 551 -7.95 -12.76 -24.15
N VAL A 552 -8.75 -13.14 -23.15
CA VAL A 552 -9.83 -12.28 -22.64
C VAL A 552 -9.28 -10.95 -22.11
N TYR A 553 -8.17 -10.97 -21.35
CA TYR A 553 -7.53 -9.74 -20.90
C TYR A 553 -6.88 -8.94 -22.03
N LEU A 554 -6.38 -9.60 -23.09
CA LEU A 554 -5.87 -8.91 -24.28
C LEU A 554 -7.00 -8.21 -25.05
N ALA A 555 -8.15 -8.87 -25.24
CA ALA A 555 -9.33 -8.27 -25.85
C ALA A 555 -9.84 -7.07 -25.05
N LEU A 556 -9.89 -7.20 -23.71
CA LEU A 556 -10.23 -6.07 -22.84
C LEU A 556 -9.18 -4.95 -22.84
N LYS A 557 -7.91 -5.26 -23.16
CA LYS A 557 -6.86 -4.26 -23.32
C LYS A 557 -7.01 -3.50 -24.64
N ALA A 558 -7.50 -4.16 -25.69
CA ALA A 558 -7.72 -3.58 -27.02
C ALA A 558 -8.82 -2.52 -27.04
N PHE A 559 -9.77 -2.56 -26.09
CA PHE A 559 -10.71 -1.47 -25.82
C PHE A 559 -10.24 -0.74 -24.58
N PRO A 560 -9.45 0.33 -24.74
CA PRO A 560 -8.77 0.91 -23.61
C PRO A 560 -9.76 1.40 -22.56
N HIS A 561 -9.36 1.37 -21.30
CA HIS A 561 -10.12 1.98 -20.23
C HIS A 561 -10.28 3.52 -20.41
N HIS A 562 -9.57 4.13 -21.36
CA HIS A 562 -9.47 5.56 -21.61
C HIS A 562 -10.31 6.07 -22.79
N THR A 563 -11.47 5.47 -23.02
CA THR A 563 -12.37 5.86 -24.12
C THR A 563 -12.71 7.36 -24.06
N THR A 564 -12.53 8.03 -25.20
CA THR A 564 -12.60 9.48 -25.35
C THR A 564 -14.02 10.02 -25.48
N ASN A 565 -14.97 9.14 -25.83
CA ASN A 565 -16.37 9.47 -26.05
C ASN A 565 -17.28 8.38 -25.45
N LEU A 566 -18.56 8.73 -25.31
CA LEU A 566 -19.62 7.90 -24.75
C LEU A 566 -19.78 6.59 -25.53
N GLN A 567 -19.76 6.62 -26.86
CA GLN A 567 -19.96 5.43 -27.69
C GLN A 567 -18.84 4.41 -27.49
N ALA A 568 -17.58 4.85 -27.50
CA ALA A 568 -16.45 3.97 -27.25
C ALA A 568 -16.49 3.37 -25.82
N PHE A 569 -16.91 4.16 -24.82
CA PHE A 569 -17.10 3.64 -23.46
C PHE A 569 -18.26 2.65 -23.38
N PHE A 570 -19.35 2.92 -24.11
CA PHE A 570 -20.48 2.02 -24.25
C PHE A 570 -20.06 0.67 -24.83
N ASP A 571 -19.26 0.67 -25.90
CA ASP A 571 -18.73 -0.55 -26.51
C ASP A 571 -17.84 -1.33 -25.54
N HIS A 572 -16.99 -0.62 -24.77
CA HIS A 572 -16.15 -1.24 -23.74
C HIS A 572 -16.99 -1.92 -22.64
N VAL A 573 -18.03 -1.25 -22.15
CA VAL A 573 -18.91 -1.81 -21.10
C VAL A 573 -19.73 -2.97 -21.65
N HIS A 574 -20.24 -2.85 -22.88
CA HIS A 574 -20.94 -3.94 -23.57
C HIS A 574 -20.03 -5.18 -23.71
N LEU A 575 -18.79 -5.03 -24.18
CA LEU A 575 -17.82 -6.13 -24.26
C LEU A 575 -17.59 -6.78 -22.90
N ARG A 576 -17.46 -5.99 -21.83
CA ARG A 576 -17.31 -6.51 -20.46
C ARG A 576 -18.54 -7.26 -19.97
N CYS A 577 -19.74 -6.80 -20.33
CA CYS A 577 -20.99 -7.48 -20.02
C CYS A 577 -21.11 -8.78 -20.81
N HIS A 578 -20.74 -8.79 -22.10
CA HIS A 578 -20.71 -9.98 -22.94
C HIS A 578 -19.77 -11.05 -22.35
N LEU A 579 -18.59 -10.63 -21.89
CA LEU A 579 -17.61 -11.51 -21.24
C LEU A 579 -17.92 -11.80 -19.76
N HIS A 580 -19.05 -11.34 -19.19
CA HIS A 580 -19.37 -11.51 -17.78
C HIS A 580 -19.33 -12.98 -17.33
N HIS A 581 -19.93 -13.87 -18.11
CA HIS A 581 -20.00 -15.30 -17.84
C HIS A 581 -18.63 -16.00 -17.77
N ILE A 582 -17.58 -15.38 -18.33
CA ILE A 582 -16.19 -15.85 -18.25
C ILE A 582 -15.45 -15.15 -17.12
N LEU A 583 -15.55 -13.82 -17.05
CA LEU A 583 -14.83 -12.97 -16.10
C LEU A 583 -15.26 -13.22 -14.66
N HIS A 584 -16.56 -13.32 -14.41
CA HIS A 584 -17.12 -13.43 -13.08
C HIS A 584 -16.73 -14.76 -12.40
N PRO A 585 -16.91 -15.95 -13.02
CA PRO A 585 -16.45 -17.21 -12.42
C PRO A 585 -14.94 -17.23 -12.18
N PHE A 586 -14.13 -16.69 -13.10
CA PHE A 586 -12.68 -16.63 -12.91
C PHE A 586 -12.30 -15.76 -11.70
N ALA A 587 -12.87 -14.55 -11.59
CA ALA A 587 -12.65 -13.67 -10.45
C ALA A 587 -13.17 -14.25 -9.14
N SER A 588 -14.24 -15.05 -9.20
CA SER A 588 -14.85 -15.68 -8.04
C SER A 588 -14.18 -16.97 -7.58
N GLN A 589 -13.32 -17.59 -8.40
CA GLN A 589 -12.61 -18.82 -8.05
C GLN A 589 -11.84 -18.72 -6.73
N TYR A 590 -12.14 -19.65 -5.82
CA TYR A 590 -11.52 -19.73 -4.49
C TYR A 590 -9.99 -19.78 -4.54
N ARG A 591 -9.39 -20.52 -5.50
CA ARG A 591 -7.94 -20.61 -5.65
C ARG A 591 -7.30 -19.26 -5.96
N HIS A 592 -7.95 -18.47 -6.83
CA HIS A 592 -7.49 -17.13 -7.16
C HIS A 592 -7.52 -16.21 -5.93
N ARG A 593 -8.62 -16.26 -5.16
CA ARG A 593 -8.77 -15.51 -3.90
C ARG A 593 -7.77 -15.93 -2.83
N GLU A 594 -7.56 -17.23 -2.64
CA GLU A 594 -6.59 -17.74 -1.67
C GLU A 594 -5.16 -17.33 -2.02
N GLN A 595 -4.82 -17.26 -3.31
CA GLN A 595 -3.50 -16.81 -3.74
C GLN A 595 -3.27 -15.32 -3.46
N ARG A 596 -4.29 -14.46 -3.66
CA ARG A 596 -4.23 -13.06 -3.21
C ARG A 596 -4.08 -12.97 -1.70
N CYS A 597 -4.74 -13.87 -0.96
CA CYS A 597 -4.60 -13.95 0.49
C CYS A 597 -3.15 -14.25 0.91
N LYS A 598 -2.56 -15.30 0.32
CA LYS A 598 -1.15 -15.68 0.51
C LYS A 598 -0.21 -14.52 0.18
N THR A 599 -0.51 -13.77 -0.87
CA THR A 599 0.27 -12.59 -1.28
C THR A 599 0.30 -11.51 -0.20
N PHE A 600 -0.87 -11.09 0.27
CA PHE A 600 -0.94 -10.07 1.32
C PHE A 600 -0.29 -10.56 2.61
N SER A 601 -0.55 -11.80 3.03
CA SER A 601 0.03 -12.35 4.26
C SER A 601 1.55 -12.49 4.17
N ALA A 602 2.08 -12.91 3.01
CA ALA A 602 3.53 -12.96 2.76
C ALA A 602 4.16 -11.56 2.81
N ARG A 603 3.53 -10.55 2.22
CA ARG A 603 3.99 -9.15 2.31
C ARG A 603 4.01 -8.63 3.75
N VAL A 604 2.95 -8.90 4.50
CA VAL A 604 2.88 -8.51 5.92
C VAL A 604 3.95 -9.24 6.73
N SER A 605 4.14 -10.54 6.53
CA SER A 605 5.17 -11.32 7.21
C SER A 605 6.58 -10.86 6.86
N ALA A 606 6.82 -10.50 5.60
CA ALA A 606 8.11 -9.95 5.16
C ALA A 606 8.41 -8.61 5.84
N GLN A 607 7.41 -7.73 5.92
CA GLN A 607 7.54 -6.46 6.64
C GLN A 607 7.82 -6.67 8.14
N GLU A 608 7.14 -7.64 8.77
CA GLU A 608 7.35 -7.98 10.17
C GLU A 608 8.77 -8.50 10.44
N SER A 609 9.26 -9.43 9.61
CA SER A 609 10.65 -9.92 9.72
C SER A 609 11.67 -8.81 9.51
N ILE A 610 11.44 -7.89 8.55
CA ILE A 610 12.33 -6.74 8.36
C ILE A 610 12.35 -5.85 9.60
N VAL A 611 11.19 -5.56 10.20
CA VAL A 611 11.13 -4.77 11.45
C VAL A 611 11.85 -5.49 12.58
N ASN A 612 11.67 -6.80 12.73
CA ASN A 612 12.35 -7.56 13.77
C ASN A 612 13.87 -7.55 13.58
N GLN A 613 14.36 -7.68 12.35
CA GLN A 613 15.79 -7.58 12.04
C GLN A 613 16.35 -6.19 12.35
N ILE A 614 15.63 -5.12 11.99
CA ILE A 614 16.01 -3.74 12.34
C ILE A 614 16.14 -3.58 13.85
N LEU A 615 15.16 -4.11 14.60
CA LEU A 615 15.10 -4.01 16.05
C LEU A 615 15.99 -5.03 16.79
N GLY A 616 16.78 -5.85 16.08
CA GLY A 616 17.63 -6.88 16.71
C GLY A 616 16.87 -8.01 17.40
N LEU A 617 15.58 -8.21 17.05
CA LEU A 617 14.69 -9.22 17.65
C LEU A 617 14.74 -10.59 16.94
N GLU A 618 15.46 -10.70 15.81
CA GLU A 618 15.66 -11.93 15.03
C GLU A 618 17.16 -12.10 14.73
N ASP A 619 17.71 -13.29 14.95
CA ASP A 619 19.08 -13.61 14.56
C ASP A 619 19.18 -13.77 13.04
N VAL A 620 20.13 -13.06 12.41
CA VAL A 620 20.36 -13.06 10.97
C VAL A 620 20.79 -14.45 10.47
N ALA A 621 21.42 -15.26 11.33
CA ALA A 621 21.83 -16.62 11.01
C ALA A 621 20.64 -17.58 10.81
N ASP A 622 19.61 -17.47 11.67
CA ASP A 622 18.40 -18.28 11.59
C ASP A 622 17.61 -17.98 10.30
N LEU A 623 17.59 -16.72 9.87
CA LEU A 623 16.93 -16.29 8.64
C LEU A 623 17.61 -16.81 7.36
N ARG A 624 18.90 -17.18 7.39
CA ARG A 624 19.60 -17.71 6.20
C ARG A 624 19.40 -19.22 6.02
N ASN A 625 19.20 -19.96 7.11
CA ASN A 625 19.06 -21.42 7.09
C ASN A 625 17.61 -21.91 6.91
N ASP A 626 16.61 -21.16 7.37
CA ASP A 626 15.22 -21.64 7.38
C ASP A 626 14.48 -21.50 6.02
N PHE A 627 15.02 -20.69 5.09
CA PHE A 627 14.35 -20.38 3.82
C PHE A 627 14.34 -21.53 2.80
N PHE A 628 15.22 -22.52 2.92
CA PHE A 628 15.21 -23.73 2.08
C PHE A 628 14.57 -24.94 2.77
N GLY A 629 14.60 -25.03 4.11
CA GLY A 629 13.97 -26.13 4.86
C GLY A 629 12.45 -26.16 4.74
N HIS A 630 11.82 -25.01 4.52
CA HIS A 630 10.37 -24.88 4.35
C HIS A 630 9.80 -25.56 3.09
N ARG A 631 10.62 -26.00 2.12
CA ARG A 631 10.13 -26.60 0.88
C ARG A 631 10.06 -28.13 0.87
N HIS A 632 10.78 -28.84 1.75
CA HIS A 632 10.83 -30.32 1.69
C HIS A 632 10.05 -31.05 2.79
N GLY A 633 9.64 -30.38 3.87
CA GLY A 633 8.80 -30.99 4.91
C GLY A 633 7.30 -30.98 4.54
N GLY A 634 6.66 -32.15 4.56
CA GLY A 634 5.21 -32.31 4.39
C GLY A 634 4.38 -31.52 5.43
N LYS A 635 3.05 -31.42 5.22
CA LYS A 635 2.11 -30.71 6.11
C LYS A 635 2.26 -31.10 7.59
N HIS A 636 2.61 -32.36 7.85
CA HIS A 636 2.84 -32.88 9.19
C HIS A 636 4.11 -32.31 9.83
N GLN A 637 5.25 -32.30 9.12
CA GLN A 637 6.51 -31.73 9.60
C GLN A 637 6.34 -30.26 9.98
N ARG A 638 5.70 -29.47 9.10
CA ARG A 638 5.46 -28.03 9.34
C ARG A 638 4.56 -27.76 10.55
N ARG A 639 3.60 -28.64 10.83
CA ARG A 639 2.73 -28.56 12.02
C ARG A 639 3.49 -28.95 13.29
N VAL A 640 4.42 -29.90 13.19
CA VAL A 640 5.28 -30.34 14.29
C VAL A 640 6.31 -29.29 14.63
N THR A 641 7.02 -28.69 13.67
CA THR A 641 8.02 -27.63 13.93
C THR A 641 7.37 -26.39 14.55
N ARG A 642 6.18 -25.98 14.08
CA ARG A 642 5.43 -24.88 14.70
C ARG A 642 4.85 -25.21 16.07
N ARG A 643 4.54 -26.49 16.33
CA ARG A 643 4.12 -26.95 17.66
C ARG A 643 5.32 -26.99 18.60
N ALA A 644 6.48 -27.44 18.14
CA ALA A 644 7.73 -27.47 18.90
C ALA A 644 8.20 -26.05 19.27
N ALA A 645 8.23 -25.11 18.31
CA ALA A 645 8.60 -23.72 18.59
C ALA A 645 7.60 -22.99 19.51
N ARG A 646 6.32 -23.40 19.52
CA ARG A 646 5.31 -22.90 20.45
C ARG A 646 5.37 -23.60 21.80
N ALA A 647 5.77 -24.86 21.85
CA ALA A 647 6.01 -25.62 23.08
C ALA A 647 7.24 -25.07 23.80
N GLN A 648 8.34 -24.81 23.09
CA GLN A 648 9.54 -24.17 23.66
C GLN A 648 9.24 -22.78 24.24
N ARG A 649 8.43 -21.95 23.55
CA ARG A 649 8.00 -20.65 24.12
C ARG A 649 7.12 -20.83 25.36
N ARG A 650 6.23 -21.83 25.37
CA ARG A 650 5.40 -22.14 26.55
C ARG A 650 6.21 -22.69 27.71
N GLU A 651 7.24 -23.49 27.44
CA GLU A 651 8.17 -23.99 28.46
C GLU A 651 9.05 -22.87 29.01
N GLN A 652 9.48 -21.92 28.17
CA GLN A 652 10.15 -20.70 28.63
C GLN A 652 9.22 -19.81 29.47
N ASP A 653 7.98 -19.61 29.04
CA ASP A 653 6.99 -18.81 29.77
C ASP A 653 6.58 -19.50 31.09
N GLN A 654 6.45 -20.84 31.12
CA GLN A 654 6.14 -21.61 32.33
C GLN A 654 7.30 -21.68 33.32
N ARG A 655 8.56 -21.75 32.83
CA ARG A 655 9.74 -21.63 33.70
C ARG A 655 9.79 -20.23 34.32
N ARG A 656 9.54 -19.19 33.55
CA ARG A 656 9.46 -17.80 34.05
C ARG A 656 8.33 -17.58 35.08
N GLU A 657 7.20 -18.25 34.93
CA GLU A 657 6.11 -18.20 35.93
C GLU A 657 6.45 -19.02 37.19
N GLN A 658 7.07 -20.19 37.06
CA GLN A 658 7.54 -20.99 38.21
C GLN A 658 8.66 -20.30 39.00
N ASP A 659 9.60 -19.65 38.30
CA ASP A 659 10.70 -18.92 38.93
C ASP A 659 10.19 -17.63 39.63
N GLN A 660 9.04 -17.07 39.22
CA GLN A 660 8.40 -15.94 39.91
C GLN A 660 7.60 -16.36 41.15
N ASP A 661 6.99 -17.55 41.14
CA ASP A 661 6.23 -18.06 42.28
C ASP A 661 7.15 -18.52 43.43
N VAL A 662 8.35 -19.04 43.12
CA VAL A 662 9.34 -19.45 44.14
C VAL A 662 9.95 -18.25 44.89
N VAL A 663 10.15 -17.12 44.21
CA VAL A 663 10.70 -15.88 44.82
C VAL A 663 9.71 -15.22 45.79
N MET A 664 8.41 -15.50 45.66
CA MET A 664 7.37 -14.96 46.55
C MET A 664 7.17 -15.80 47.83
N GLU A 665 7.62 -17.06 47.86
CA GLU A 665 7.40 -17.98 49.00
C GLU A 665 8.54 -17.97 50.04
N GLU A 666 9.73 -17.45 49.71
CA GLU A 666 10.91 -17.47 50.60
C GLU A 666 11.16 -16.17 51.41
N ALA A 667 10.24 -15.20 51.38
CA ALA A 667 10.45 -13.88 51.98
C ALA A 667 10.26 -13.78 53.53
N ASP A 668 10.08 -14.89 54.25
CA ASP A 668 9.70 -14.90 55.68
C ASP A 668 10.65 -15.71 56.61
N VAL A 669 11.98 -15.58 56.46
CA VAL A 669 12.95 -16.11 57.45
C VAL A 669 14.10 -15.12 57.74
N PRO A 670 14.52 -14.90 59.02
CA PRO A 670 15.54 -13.91 59.37
C PRO A 670 16.98 -14.37 59.11
N GLN A 671 17.81 -13.37 58.78
CA GLN A 671 19.25 -13.38 58.45
C GLN A 671 20.15 -14.35 59.25
N VAL A 672 21.01 -15.08 58.53
CA VAL A 672 22.35 -15.50 58.98
C VAL A 672 23.33 -15.28 57.84
N GLU A 673 24.45 -14.60 58.16
CA GLU A 673 25.56 -14.27 57.27
C GLU A 673 26.24 -15.53 56.69
N ALA A 674 26.38 -15.61 55.35
CA ALA A 674 27.48 -16.28 54.65
C ALA A 674 27.38 -16.08 53.13
N ASP A 675 28.47 -15.57 52.56
CA ASP A 675 29.01 -15.69 51.19
C ASP A 675 28.05 -15.63 49.99
N GLU A 676 28.19 -14.52 49.24
CA GLU A 676 27.58 -14.24 47.94
C GLU A 676 27.84 -15.37 46.91
N PRO A 677 26.79 -15.92 46.28
CA PRO A 677 26.90 -16.54 44.96
C PRO A 677 26.51 -15.50 43.89
N GLU A 678 27.42 -15.31 42.94
CA GLU A 678 27.30 -14.44 41.76
C GLU A 678 25.94 -14.63 41.06
N GLU A 679 25.16 -13.55 40.97
CA GLU A 679 23.94 -13.47 40.15
C GLU A 679 24.29 -13.74 38.68
N GLU A 680 23.81 -14.87 38.13
CA GLU A 680 23.73 -15.07 36.68
C GLU A 680 22.69 -14.10 36.11
N ALA A 681 23.17 -12.94 35.67
CA ALA A 681 22.38 -11.84 35.13
C ALA A 681 21.56 -12.26 33.90
N ASP A 682 20.24 -12.17 34.04
CA ASP A 682 19.26 -12.09 32.96
C ASP A 682 19.67 -10.93 32.02
N VAL A 683 20.08 -11.23 30.78
CA VAL A 683 20.54 -10.21 29.82
C VAL A 683 19.42 -9.21 29.55
N PRO A 684 19.57 -7.90 29.88
CA PRO A 684 18.55 -6.91 29.63
C PRO A 684 18.28 -6.80 28.12
N GLN A 685 17.01 -6.86 27.70
CA GLN A 685 16.65 -6.47 26.34
C GLN A 685 16.91 -4.98 26.17
N VAL A 686 18.03 -4.64 25.54
CA VAL A 686 18.46 -3.27 25.23
C VAL A 686 17.35 -2.56 24.42
N GLU A 687 16.90 -1.39 24.90
CA GLU A 687 15.93 -0.54 24.18
C GLU A 687 16.51 -0.15 22.82
N THR A 688 15.71 -0.19 21.74
CA THR A 688 16.16 0.30 20.42
C THR A 688 15.50 1.63 20.10
N ILE A 689 16.31 2.64 19.76
CA ILE A 689 15.86 3.94 19.26
C ILE A 689 16.22 4.04 17.78
N VAL A 690 15.25 4.41 16.95
CA VAL A 690 15.41 4.44 15.49
C VAL A 690 15.44 5.89 14.99
N ALA A 691 16.61 6.34 14.56
CA ALA A 691 16.76 7.57 13.78
C ALA A 691 16.46 7.26 12.31
N TYR A 692 15.29 7.68 11.82
CA TYR A 692 14.80 7.32 10.49
C TYR A 692 14.85 8.52 9.56
N GLY A 693 15.47 8.37 8.40
CA GLY A 693 15.51 9.43 7.40
C GLY A 693 14.12 9.91 6.95
N ALA A 694 13.89 11.22 6.96
CA ALA A 694 12.59 11.84 6.68
C ALA A 694 12.27 12.01 5.19
N ALA A 695 13.14 11.61 4.25
CA ALA A 695 12.91 11.76 2.82
C ALA A 695 11.66 11.01 2.35
N ARG A 696 11.05 11.54 1.29
CA ARG A 696 9.84 10.97 0.66
C ARG A 696 10.16 10.61 -0.78
N PHE A 697 10.26 9.31 -1.05
CA PHE A 697 10.36 8.81 -2.40
C PHE A 697 8.97 8.45 -2.95
N GLY A 698 8.71 8.79 -4.21
CA GLY A 698 7.48 8.42 -4.89
C GLY A 698 7.41 6.89 -5.06
N ALA A 699 6.22 6.30 -4.89
CA ALA A 699 6.00 4.85 -4.94
C ALA A 699 6.25 4.19 -6.32
N THR A 700 6.88 4.88 -7.26
CA THR A 700 6.93 4.50 -8.69
C THR A 700 8.20 4.95 -9.41
N SER A 701 9.21 5.49 -8.73
CA SER A 701 10.46 5.82 -9.41
C SER A 701 11.21 4.53 -9.79
N LYS A 702 11.36 4.30 -11.11
CA LYS A 702 12.26 3.32 -11.77
C LYS A 702 11.88 1.83 -11.68
N ARG A 703 10.84 1.36 -12.40
CA ARG A 703 10.54 -0.08 -12.72
C ARG A 703 10.56 -1.11 -11.55
N HIS A 704 10.79 -0.68 -10.31
CA HIS A 704 10.97 -1.49 -9.12
C HIS A 704 9.74 -1.40 -8.22
N GLN A 705 9.46 -2.48 -7.49
CA GLN A 705 8.33 -2.51 -6.58
C GLN A 705 8.57 -1.51 -5.43
N ALA A 706 7.66 -0.56 -5.27
CA ALA A 706 7.73 0.49 -4.25
C ALA A 706 8.10 -0.06 -2.87
N VAL A 707 9.08 0.58 -2.22
CA VAL A 707 9.38 0.39 -0.81
C VAL A 707 8.14 0.81 0.00
N PRO A 708 7.60 -0.02 0.90
CA PRO A 708 6.45 0.34 1.72
C PRO A 708 6.87 1.23 2.91
N VAL A 709 7.64 2.30 2.65
CA VAL A 709 8.30 3.19 3.63
C VAL A 709 7.33 3.60 4.75
N GLU A 710 6.15 4.11 4.38
CA GLU A 710 5.16 4.57 5.37
C GLU A 710 4.59 3.42 6.23
N THR A 711 4.39 2.25 5.63
CA THR A 711 3.89 1.08 6.38
C THR A 711 4.97 0.53 7.32
N LEU A 712 6.23 0.60 6.90
CA LEU A 712 7.36 0.17 7.71
C LEU A 712 7.61 1.14 8.88
N ARG A 713 7.69 2.45 8.62
CA ARG A 713 7.77 3.51 9.66
C ARG A 713 6.69 3.30 10.71
N ALA A 714 5.44 3.12 10.27
CA ALA A 714 4.31 2.89 11.16
C ALA A 714 4.37 1.56 11.93
N ARG A 715 5.12 0.56 11.47
CA ARG A 715 5.35 -0.70 12.22
C ARG A 715 6.49 -0.56 13.22
N ILE A 716 7.59 0.09 12.84
CA ILE A 716 8.72 0.39 13.74
C ILE A 716 8.23 1.25 14.91
N ALA A 717 7.55 2.37 14.62
CA ALA A 717 7.01 3.29 15.62
C ALA A 717 6.01 2.65 16.61
N ARG A 718 5.50 1.44 16.33
CA ARG A 718 4.63 0.70 17.27
C ARG A 718 5.41 -0.12 18.28
N ARG A 719 6.70 -0.35 18.05
CA ARG A 719 7.59 -1.23 18.83
C ARG A 719 8.76 -0.50 19.44
N ALA A 720 9.22 0.57 18.80
CA ALA A 720 10.39 1.35 19.19
C ALA A 720 10.11 2.83 18.98
N LEU A 721 10.88 3.68 19.68
CA LEU A 721 10.87 5.11 19.46
C LEU A 721 11.49 5.38 18.09
N LEU A 722 10.76 6.07 17.21
CA LEU A 722 11.21 6.44 15.87
C LEU A 722 11.30 7.97 15.78
N VAL A 723 12.49 8.50 15.55
CA VAL A 723 12.71 9.93 15.36
C VAL A 723 13.06 10.20 13.90
N LEU A 724 12.25 11.00 13.23
CA LEU A 724 12.43 11.36 11.83
C LEU A 724 13.48 12.47 11.71
N VAL A 725 14.60 12.15 11.07
CA VAL A 725 15.78 13.01 10.90
C VAL A 725 15.82 13.58 9.48
N ASP A 726 16.12 14.86 9.33
CA ASP A 726 16.28 15.48 8.01
C ASP A 726 17.55 14.98 7.30
N GLU A 727 17.40 14.39 6.12
CA GLU A 727 18.49 13.74 5.36
C GLU A 727 19.26 14.70 4.44
N PHE A 728 19.19 16.00 4.66
CA PHE A 728 19.90 16.96 3.81
C PHE A 728 21.41 16.62 3.72
N ARG A 729 21.86 16.39 2.48
CA ARG A 729 23.24 16.04 2.09
C ARG A 729 23.85 14.78 2.74
N THR A 730 23.09 13.96 3.47
CA THR A 730 23.63 12.77 4.16
C THR A 730 24.27 11.75 3.21
N SER A 731 23.81 11.65 1.96
CA SER A 731 24.36 10.72 0.96
C SER A 731 25.51 11.26 0.11
N VAL A 732 25.89 12.53 0.30
CA VAL A 732 27.01 13.20 -0.40
C VAL A 732 28.08 13.72 0.55
N THR A 733 27.94 13.47 1.85
CA THR A 733 28.88 13.86 2.89
C THR A 733 29.51 12.61 3.49
N CYS A 734 30.83 12.63 3.68
CA CYS A 734 31.53 11.52 4.32
C CYS A 734 31.15 11.44 5.80
N HIS A 735 30.83 10.24 6.29
CA HIS A 735 30.45 10.06 7.70
C HIS A 735 31.65 10.07 8.65
N GLU A 736 32.88 9.94 8.13
CA GLU A 736 34.10 10.01 8.94
C GLU A 736 34.68 11.43 9.02
N CYS A 737 34.97 12.07 7.87
CA CYS A 737 35.61 13.39 7.85
C CYS A 737 34.65 14.57 7.63
N HIS A 738 33.37 14.30 7.35
CA HIS A 738 32.36 15.31 6.98
C HIS A 738 32.66 16.12 5.70
N GLY A 739 33.67 15.72 4.93
CA GLY A 739 33.99 16.25 3.61
C GLY A 739 33.02 15.80 2.51
N ARG A 740 33.05 16.48 1.36
CA ARG A 740 32.19 16.18 0.20
C ARG A 740 32.65 14.90 -0.49
N LEU A 741 31.73 13.95 -0.63
CA LEU A 741 31.96 12.72 -1.37
C LEU A 741 31.87 12.96 -2.87
N GLN A 742 32.84 12.42 -3.59
CA GLN A 742 32.86 12.40 -5.04
C GLN A 742 32.26 11.08 -5.55
N GLN A 743 31.78 11.09 -6.79
CA GLN A 743 31.31 9.87 -7.43
C GLN A 743 32.49 8.92 -7.66
N PHE A 744 32.42 7.69 -7.14
CA PHE A 744 33.47 6.72 -7.38
C PHE A 744 33.29 6.11 -8.77
N ARG A 745 34.19 6.46 -9.68
CA ARG A 745 34.28 5.84 -11.00
C ARG A 745 35.29 4.67 -10.91
N GLN A 746 34.79 3.44 -10.97
CA GLN A 746 35.66 2.27 -11.05
C GLN A 746 36.43 2.33 -12.38
N ARG A 747 37.72 1.99 -12.40
CA ARG A 747 38.48 1.91 -13.65
C ARG A 747 37.95 0.76 -14.53
N GLN A 748 37.28 1.13 -15.63
CA GLN A 748 37.28 0.49 -16.95
C GLN A 748 36.80 -0.97 -17.03
N THR A 749 35.56 -1.17 -17.48
CA THR A 749 35.10 -2.48 -17.94
C THR A 749 35.57 -2.69 -19.38
N LEU A 750 36.54 -3.59 -19.58
CA LEU A 750 36.96 -4.02 -20.91
C LEU A 750 35.88 -4.95 -21.49
N ILE A 751 35.21 -4.58 -22.58
CA ILE A 751 34.23 -5.43 -23.27
C ILE A 751 34.69 -5.77 -24.70
N CYS A 752 34.40 -6.97 -25.17
CA CYS A 752 34.61 -7.37 -26.56
C CYS A 752 33.27 -7.65 -27.25
N GLU A 753 33.23 -7.53 -28.58
CA GLU A 753 32.02 -7.71 -29.41
C GLU A 753 31.69 -9.18 -29.72
N HIS A 754 32.56 -10.12 -29.37
CA HIS A 754 32.30 -11.55 -29.56
C HIS A 754 31.01 -12.03 -28.90
N LYS A 755 30.32 -12.98 -29.54
CA LYS A 755 29.19 -13.73 -28.95
C LYS A 755 29.66 -14.42 -27.67
N LYS A 756 28.87 -14.36 -26.60
CA LYS A 756 29.28 -14.88 -25.28
C LYS A 756 28.38 -16.02 -24.81
N LYS A 757 28.96 -17.03 -24.17
CA LYS A 757 28.21 -18.11 -23.51
C LYS A 757 28.83 -18.51 -22.19
N ASP A 758 28.00 -18.66 -21.17
CA ASP A 758 28.42 -19.22 -19.88
C ASP A 758 28.54 -20.74 -19.97
N ILE A 759 29.74 -21.22 -19.65
CA ILE A 759 30.07 -22.64 -19.69
C ILE A 759 30.64 -23.05 -18.34
N ARG A 760 30.14 -24.17 -17.80
CA ARG A 760 30.68 -24.76 -16.57
C ARG A 760 31.85 -25.66 -16.93
N ASP A 761 33.05 -25.15 -16.75
CA ASP A 761 34.26 -25.97 -16.88
C ASP A 761 34.64 -26.59 -15.53
N SER A 762 35.05 -27.85 -15.56
CA SER A 762 35.65 -28.56 -14.42
C SER A 762 37.16 -28.57 -14.59
N TRP A 763 37.89 -28.16 -13.55
CA TRP A 763 39.34 -28.27 -13.50
C TRP A 763 39.76 -28.95 -12.19
N VAL A 764 40.79 -29.78 -12.26
CA VAL A 764 41.46 -30.42 -11.12
C VAL A 764 42.47 -29.42 -10.57
N VAL A 765 42.49 -29.24 -9.25
CA VAL A 765 43.51 -28.43 -8.56
C VAL A 765 44.29 -29.36 -7.64
N GLY A 766 45.59 -29.51 -7.92
CA GLY A 766 46.55 -30.28 -7.14
C GLY A 766 47.39 -31.23 -8.02
N ASP A 767 48.70 -31.02 -8.06
CA ASP A 767 49.67 -32.09 -8.28
C ASP A 767 49.97 -32.66 -6.89
N ASP A 768 49.29 -33.73 -6.52
CA ASP A 768 49.78 -34.81 -5.65
C ASP A 768 48.64 -35.77 -5.33
N ASP A 769 48.95 -37.07 -5.38
CA ASP A 769 48.08 -38.21 -5.08
C ASP A 769 47.57 -38.17 -3.63
N ASP A 770 46.50 -37.41 -3.36
CA ASP A 770 45.30 -37.88 -2.64
C ASP A 770 44.29 -36.72 -2.46
N LEU A 771 43.03 -36.95 -2.87
CA LEU A 771 41.85 -36.08 -2.74
C LEU A 771 41.76 -34.84 -3.67
N SER A 772 41.50 -35.07 -4.96
CA SER A 772 41.12 -34.00 -5.90
C SER A 772 39.69 -33.49 -5.68
N VAL A 773 39.55 -32.24 -5.24
CA VAL A 773 38.25 -31.54 -5.18
C VAL A 773 37.94 -30.91 -6.55
N VAL A 774 37.00 -31.49 -7.29
CA VAL A 774 36.50 -30.90 -8.56
C VAL A 774 35.65 -29.67 -8.25
N ARG A 775 36.24 -28.47 -8.34
CA ARG A 775 35.46 -27.21 -8.28
C ARG A 775 34.91 -26.86 -9.65
N ARG A 776 33.57 -26.77 -9.75
CA ARG A 776 32.87 -26.31 -10.96
C ARG A 776 32.58 -24.81 -10.81
N LYS A 777 33.22 -23.96 -11.61
CA LYS A 777 32.85 -22.54 -11.76
C LYS A 777 32.33 -22.30 -13.16
N SER A 778 31.19 -21.62 -13.27
CA SER A 778 30.73 -21.07 -14.55
C SER A 778 31.70 -19.99 -14.98
N ARG A 779 32.17 -20.04 -16.24
CA ARG A 779 33.01 -19.00 -16.85
C ARG A 779 32.40 -18.59 -18.18
N GLN A 780 32.50 -17.31 -18.51
CA GLN A 780 31.96 -16.76 -19.74
C GLN A 780 33.01 -16.84 -20.87
N TRP A 781 32.66 -17.50 -21.96
CA TRP A 781 33.51 -17.70 -23.13
C TRP A 781 33.10 -16.81 -24.30
N CYS A 782 34.08 -16.29 -25.02
CA CYS A 782 33.87 -15.68 -26.34
C CYS A 782 33.75 -16.79 -27.39
N LEU A 783 32.84 -16.60 -28.32
CA LEU A 783 32.56 -17.50 -29.42
C LEU A 783 32.82 -16.80 -30.74
N ASP A 784 33.21 -17.58 -31.75
CA ASP A 784 33.21 -17.15 -33.14
C ASP A 784 31.77 -17.11 -33.73
N ASP A 785 31.66 -16.71 -34.99
CA ASP A 785 30.37 -16.58 -35.68
C ASP A 785 29.62 -17.91 -35.81
N ASP A 786 30.35 -19.03 -35.87
CA ASP A 786 29.85 -20.40 -35.92
C ASP A 786 29.51 -20.98 -34.53
N GLY A 787 29.75 -20.21 -33.46
CA GLY A 787 29.44 -20.58 -32.09
C GLY A 787 30.46 -21.50 -31.41
N GLN A 788 31.66 -21.67 -31.97
CA GLN A 788 32.76 -22.39 -31.35
C GLN A 788 33.51 -21.52 -30.35
N ARG A 789 34.17 -22.14 -29.37
CA ARG A 789 34.87 -21.44 -28.28
C ARG A 789 36.20 -20.88 -28.78
N LEU A 790 36.41 -19.58 -28.56
CA LEU A 790 37.69 -18.92 -28.84
C LEU A 790 38.57 -18.91 -27.58
N HIS A 791 38.22 -18.07 -26.62
CA HIS A 791 38.98 -17.87 -25.39
C HIS A 791 38.04 -17.38 -24.27
N TRP A 792 38.56 -17.26 -23.04
CA TRP A 792 37.79 -16.64 -21.97
C TRP A 792 37.53 -15.17 -22.29
N THR A 793 36.33 -14.71 -21.93
CA THR A 793 35.97 -13.29 -22.12
C THR A 793 36.91 -12.38 -21.35
N SER A 794 37.43 -12.83 -20.21
CA SER A 794 38.39 -12.08 -19.41
C SER A 794 39.76 -11.92 -20.06
N THR A 795 40.12 -12.78 -21.02
CA THR A 795 41.44 -12.81 -21.69
C THR A 795 41.33 -12.51 -23.19
N CYS A 796 40.19 -12.00 -23.64
CA CYS A 796 40.00 -11.61 -25.03
C CYS A 796 40.92 -10.43 -25.36
N ASN A 797 41.60 -10.50 -26.50
CA ASN A 797 42.48 -9.42 -26.99
C ASN A 797 41.68 -8.25 -27.57
N ASP A 798 40.49 -8.51 -28.12
CA ASP A 798 39.60 -7.49 -28.71
C ASP A 798 38.70 -6.82 -27.68
N ARG A 799 39.10 -6.84 -26.39
CA ARG A 799 38.36 -6.08 -25.40
C ARG A 799 38.71 -4.61 -25.55
N VAL A 800 37.76 -3.85 -26.03
CA VAL A 800 37.80 -2.40 -26.07
C VAL A 800 37.34 -1.84 -24.73
N GLN A 801 37.94 -0.71 -24.36
CA GLN A 801 37.48 0.07 -23.23
C GLN A 801 36.14 0.71 -23.63
N VAL A 802 35.11 0.46 -22.84
CA VAL A 802 33.81 1.10 -23.03
C VAL A 802 33.41 1.75 -21.71
N ASP A 803 32.93 2.98 -21.81
CA ASP A 803 32.34 3.71 -20.70
C ASP A 803 30.92 3.17 -20.47
N ASP A 804 30.84 1.93 -19.99
CA ASP A 804 29.57 1.29 -19.65
C ASP A 804 29.16 1.71 -18.22
N PHE A 805 28.26 2.68 -18.13
CA PHE A 805 27.78 3.31 -16.88
C PHE A 805 26.73 2.48 -16.12
N ARG A 806 26.57 1.18 -16.43
CA ARG A 806 25.52 0.34 -15.81
C ARG A 806 25.59 0.32 -14.28
N ASN A 807 24.62 1.00 -13.67
CA ASN A 807 24.06 0.92 -12.31
C ASN A 807 24.99 1.02 -11.08
N ASN A 808 26.27 0.68 -11.15
CA ASN A 808 27.18 0.72 -9.99
C ASN A 808 27.68 2.12 -9.64
N VAL A 809 27.62 3.06 -10.59
CA VAL A 809 28.22 4.41 -10.50
C VAL A 809 27.59 5.31 -9.42
N TYR A 810 26.38 4.99 -8.93
CA TYR A 810 25.77 5.75 -7.81
C TYR A 810 25.73 4.99 -6.47
N ALA A 811 26.20 3.74 -6.40
CA ALA A 811 26.21 2.98 -5.14
C ALA A 811 27.45 3.30 -4.30
N LEU A 812 28.57 3.61 -4.97
CA LEU A 812 29.84 3.86 -4.31
C LEU A 812 30.25 5.33 -4.44
N LYS A 813 30.82 5.86 -3.36
CA LYS A 813 31.26 7.24 -3.24
C LYS A 813 32.69 7.26 -2.72
N TRP A 814 33.54 8.08 -3.34
CA TRP A 814 34.93 8.25 -2.93
C TRP A 814 35.07 9.49 -2.07
N CYS A 815 35.73 9.36 -0.93
CA CYS A 815 36.12 10.49 -0.12
C CYS A 815 37.56 10.90 -0.48
N PRO A 816 37.80 12.12 -0.98
CA PRO A 816 39.16 12.58 -1.27
C PRO A 816 40.02 12.72 0.00
N ASP A 817 39.41 13.10 1.12
CA ASP A 817 40.11 13.32 2.39
C ASP A 817 40.47 12.00 3.08
N CYS A 818 39.52 11.06 3.18
CA CYS A 818 39.76 9.74 3.76
C CYS A 818 40.43 8.77 2.79
N GLN A 819 40.58 9.14 1.52
CA GLN A 819 41.06 8.28 0.42
C GLN A 819 40.36 6.91 0.35
N THR A 820 39.10 6.85 0.77
CA THR A 820 38.35 5.61 0.96
C THR A 820 37.06 5.63 0.14
N VAL A 821 36.65 4.44 -0.33
CA VAL A 821 35.39 4.25 -1.07
C VAL A 821 34.34 3.71 -0.11
N TYR A 822 33.24 4.44 0.01
CA TYR A 822 32.11 4.10 0.85
C TYR A 822 30.90 3.68 0.01
N ASP A 823 30.08 2.80 0.58
CA ASP A 823 28.72 2.60 0.09
C ASP A 823 27.88 3.83 0.46
N ARG A 824 27.14 4.35 -0.51
CA ARG A 824 26.34 5.57 -0.39
C ARG A 824 25.25 5.42 0.67
N ASP A 825 24.52 4.32 0.65
CA ASP A 825 23.35 4.11 1.50
C ASP A 825 23.82 3.83 2.94
N ILE A 826 24.95 3.12 3.10
CA ILE A 826 25.63 2.95 4.42
C ILE A 826 26.14 4.30 4.96
N GLY A 827 26.78 5.10 4.11
CA GLY A 827 27.26 6.42 4.51
C GLY A 827 26.11 7.35 4.93
N ALA A 828 25.00 7.31 4.21
CA ALA A 828 23.80 8.05 4.56
C ALA A 828 23.18 7.59 5.88
N SER A 829 23.07 6.28 6.13
CA SER A 829 22.54 5.75 7.39
C SER A 829 23.43 6.07 8.59
N SER A 830 24.76 6.02 8.42
CA SER A 830 25.72 6.46 9.45
C SER A 830 25.61 7.95 9.75
N ASN A 831 25.44 8.80 8.71
CA ASN A 831 25.22 10.23 8.92
C ASN A 831 23.89 10.52 9.65
N ILE A 832 22.82 9.76 9.36
CA ILE A 832 21.54 9.89 10.07
C ILE A 832 21.69 9.51 11.55
N HIS A 833 22.44 8.45 11.84
CA HIS A 833 22.80 8.06 13.21
C HIS A 833 23.53 9.21 13.91
N LEU A 834 24.59 9.73 13.29
CA LEU A 834 25.42 10.78 13.84
C LEU A 834 24.64 12.08 14.10
N ILE A 835 23.80 12.53 13.16
CA ILE A 835 22.98 13.74 13.34
C ILE A 835 22.07 13.60 14.56
N PHE A 836 21.45 12.43 14.73
CA PHE A 836 20.57 12.17 15.86
C PHE A 836 21.34 12.17 17.18
N GLU A 837 22.49 11.49 17.22
CA GLU A 837 23.31 11.39 18.41
C GLU A 837 23.87 12.75 18.83
N LEU A 838 24.44 13.53 17.90
CA LEU A 838 24.96 14.88 18.17
C LEU A 838 23.89 15.80 18.74
N TYR A 839 22.70 15.80 18.13
CA TYR A 839 21.56 16.58 18.60
C TYR A 839 21.21 16.24 20.05
N MET A 840 21.15 14.95 20.40
CA MET A 840 20.79 14.53 21.75
C MET A 840 21.90 14.78 22.77
N LEU A 841 23.16 14.63 22.38
CA LEU A 841 24.31 14.96 23.24
C LEU A 841 24.46 16.47 23.49
N SER A 842 23.97 17.29 22.58
CA SER A 842 23.94 18.76 22.71
C SER A 842 22.70 19.31 23.42
N ASP A 843 21.98 18.48 24.18
CA ASP A 843 20.74 18.86 24.87
C ASP A 843 19.69 19.51 23.93
N GLY A 844 19.61 18.99 22.70
CA GLY A 844 18.64 19.44 21.70
C GLY A 844 19.04 20.67 20.88
N GLU A 845 20.30 21.10 20.91
CA GLU A 845 20.77 22.16 20.01
C GLU A 845 20.74 21.72 18.55
N ILE A 846 19.86 22.33 17.75
CA ILE A 846 19.73 22.00 16.31
C ILE A 846 21.00 22.30 15.50
N ASP A 847 21.83 23.24 15.99
CA ASP A 847 23.08 23.67 15.38
C ASP A 847 24.26 22.70 15.65
N SER A 848 24.06 21.68 16.49
CA SER A 848 25.04 20.60 16.69
C SER A 848 25.24 19.73 15.44
N ARG A 849 24.31 19.83 14.48
CA ARG A 849 24.39 19.13 13.20
C ARG A 849 25.69 19.53 12.46
N PRO A 850 26.41 18.59 11.83
CA PRO A 850 27.61 18.91 11.06
C PRO A 850 27.34 20.01 10.01
N PRO A 851 28.19 21.05 9.89
CA PRO A 851 27.95 22.19 9.00
C PRO A 851 27.68 21.81 7.54
N THR A 852 28.37 20.77 7.04
CA THR A 852 28.21 20.27 5.66
C THR A 852 26.85 19.60 5.40
N MET A 853 26.09 19.30 6.46
CA MET A 853 24.75 18.74 6.42
C MET A 853 23.67 19.74 6.89
N GLN A 854 24.01 20.94 7.32
CA GLN A 854 23.03 21.97 7.72
C GLN A 854 22.38 22.65 6.50
N ARG A 855 21.13 23.11 6.66
CA ARG A 855 20.45 23.95 5.66
C ARG A 855 20.78 25.41 5.93
N GLY A 856 21.64 26.03 5.12
CA GLY A 856 21.79 27.50 5.09
C GLY A 856 23.14 28.12 5.46
N GLN A 857 24.25 27.37 5.54
CA GLN A 857 25.58 27.96 5.85
C GLN A 857 26.71 27.69 4.84
N VAL A 858 26.43 27.15 3.64
CA VAL A 858 27.45 27.06 2.59
C VAL A 858 27.28 28.21 1.61
N GLN A 859 28.02 29.30 1.86
CA GLN A 859 28.31 30.33 0.87
C GLN A 859 29.48 29.81 0.02
N GLU A 860 29.23 28.85 -0.86
CA GLU A 860 30.21 28.46 -1.89
C GLU A 860 29.95 29.28 -3.15
N VAL A 861 31.04 29.84 -3.66
CA VAL A 861 31.16 30.47 -4.97
C VAL A 861 30.64 29.47 -6.00
N VAL A 862 29.68 29.91 -6.81
CA VAL A 862 29.18 29.18 -7.97
C VAL A 862 30.31 29.13 -8.99
N ASP A 863 31.19 28.14 -8.87
CA ASP A 863 31.95 27.65 -10.01
C ASP A 863 31.04 26.66 -10.75
N GLU A 864 30.78 26.99 -12.01
CA GLU A 864 29.91 26.35 -12.98
C GLU A 864 30.21 24.85 -13.18
N VAL A 865 29.77 23.96 -12.27
CA VAL A 865 29.74 22.50 -12.51
C VAL A 865 28.56 21.80 -11.80
N GLU A 866 27.46 22.50 -11.50
CA GLU A 866 26.21 21.88 -10.99
C GLU A 866 25.22 21.49 -12.12
N ALA A 867 25.72 21.14 -13.31
CA ALA A 867 24.89 20.76 -14.45
C ALA A 867 24.70 19.23 -14.64
N GLU A 868 25.37 18.35 -13.90
CA GLU A 868 25.38 16.90 -14.20
C GLU A 868 24.68 15.98 -13.19
N ASP A 869 24.06 16.50 -12.12
CA ASP A 869 23.37 15.64 -11.13
C ASP A 869 21.89 15.33 -11.46
N GLU A 870 21.41 15.67 -12.66
CA GLU A 870 20.12 15.19 -13.19
C GLU A 870 20.21 13.73 -13.68
N LEU A 871 20.22 12.79 -12.73
CA LEU A 871 19.65 11.43 -12.78
C LEU A 871 19.53 10.76 -14.17
N GLU A 872 20.62 10.38 -14.83
CA GLU A 872 20.56 9.48 -16.00
C GLU A 872 19.64 8.26 -15.74
N THR A 873 18.66 8.12 -16.62
CA THR A 873 17.74 6.99 -16.70
C THR A 873 18.04 6.30 -18.02
N ASP A 874 18.96 5.34 -17.98
CA ASP A 874 19.19 4.43 -19.10
C ASP A 874 17.95 3.54 -19.26
N ASP A 875 17.12 3.88 -20.25
CA ASP A 875 16.01 3.06 -20.76
C ASP A 875 16.41 2.45 -22.11
N GLU A 876 17.52 1.70 -22.16
CA GLU A 876 17.78 0.75 -23.23
C GLU A 876 17.50 -0.66 -22.70
N ASP A 877 16.38 -1.25 -23.15
CA ASP A 877 16.16 -2.68 -23.41
C ASP A 877 14.66 -2.89 -23.72
N ASP A 878 14.28 -2.48 -24.93
CA ASP A 878 13.13 -3.03 -25.66
C ASP A 878 13.64 -4.20 -26.49
N GLU A 879 13.40 -5.43 -26.03
CA GLU A 879 13.14 -6.64 -26.84
C GLU A 879 13.12 -7.90 -25.93
N LEU A 880 11.91 -8.30 -25.49
CA LEU A 880 11.38 -9.69 -25.33
C LEU A 880 10.17 -9.78 -24.37
#